data_AF-A0A7C5DAC0-F1
#
_entry.id   AF-A0A7C5DAC0-F1
#
_cell.length_a   1.000
_cell.length_b   1.000
_cell.length_c   1.000
_cell.angle_alpha   90.00
_cell.angle_beta   90.00
_cell.angle_gamma   90.00
#
_symmetry.space_group_name_H-M   'P 1'
#
loop_
_entity.id
_entity.type
_entity.pdbx_description
1 polymer ?
#
loop_
_entity_poly.entity_id
_entity_poly.type
_entity_poly.pdbx_seq_one_letter_code
_entity_poly.pdbx_strand_id
1 'polypeptide(L)'
;MSYCCVIPPYNSIQAQAIKSGKYGRLPKLLTPDDDVKLYYYTRDNSYSEGNKMKYWSVPKDADGDGHFDSPGDNVANYVWTHLFIYKDLEGTIPSGAAEKDRLRIGRQVRVKFDCGPSGKPMAGGYLEYAGKHGGNIVMTDTLVPAVKNVKLTLTAAHIWDALGLPLTAFNDSTRRGTIRSVTEKDFQPFQYSTVELHTGQGKPIRDTMGHAISYFGTNPVDIPNCYACHSRNGKAAQMARDEGLGYSDKEYAYWKTYPDESEYMARLAEASINILSLHDAHHKTTFLSDYKSDAPGNRLGKVGEVNCADCHGDNVSGNLQEPRPTASGYKAVKAKTLTEAIHGFHLAMVPMPDGAGRTQACQSCHPTHFQNPSMNDDTNPYRVTDRYGEGRFNKGDIRKSGGGCYVRRDAHSNPAAKPPFFLNNYGKWQLNNVSMKDEHGKSVKKMRGLYCTNCHTKVAQKMYALDNITHDSKQLGKTVRNKSLKEIIAAVAGGDRKKFAAMADPKTTGENEVLKYYTEHASAVLVKNVGKDGNLDLKPWNHPAGGDVPYKAASGGNDWWLAASEPHCADCHVAPFVEQETGGKYFPIDQPNKYSLFRYSKAHGNIACQTCHESAHGLYSTRWDGEERSVDVTTHQQALQYSPDGKYAGPVTCVACHTVNDKGVPLQLKGTPYEKDYWASVTLAHFMRAGDQKLSVEELVEKYPYKKSSDIVKTSWK
;
A
#
# COMPACT_ATOMS: atom_id res chain seq x y z
N MET A 1 10.38 15.37 -19.26
CA MET A 1 10.83 15.63 -17.88
C MET A 1 10.27 14.55 -17.00
N SER A 2 11.09 13.88 -16.20
CA SER A 2 10.61 12.95 -15.17
C SER A 2 11.57 12.93 -14.01
N TYR A 3 11.33 13.81 -13.03
CA TYR A 3 11.90 13.78 -11.68
C TYR A 3 10.83 14.49 -10.82
N CYS A 4 10.36 14.05 -9.67
CA CYS A 4 10.80 13.11 -8.64
C CYS A 4 9.66 12.11 -8.37
N CYS A 5 9.93 10.81 -8.41
CA CYS A 5 8.99 9.79 -7.96
C CYS A 5 9.64 8.99 -6.84
N VAL A 6 9.01 8.95 -5.67
CA VAL A 6 9.55 8.26 -4.49
C VAL A 6 9.49 6.72 -4.66
N ILE A 7 8.64 6.22 -5.56
CA ILE A 7 8.42 4.79 -5.82
C ILE A 7 8.19 4.58 -7.33
N PRO A 8 8.70 3.51 -7.97
CA PRO A 8 8.36 3.17 -9.34
C PRO A 8 6.83 3.12 -9.61
N PRO A 9 6.34 3.53 -10.79
CA PRO A 9 4.91 3.82 -11.06
C PRO A 9 4.07 2.55 -11.31
N TYR A 10 4.15 1.55 -10.42
CA TYR A 10 3.59 0.23 -10.70
C TYR A 10 2.42 -0.15 -9.79
N ASN A 11 1.32 -0.53 -10.42
CA ASN A 11 0.08 -0.96 -9.80
C ASN A 11 -0.22 -2.41 -10.18
N SER A 12 -1.27 -3.02 -9.62
CA SER A 12 -1.70 -4.36 -10.04
C SER A 12 -3.21 -4.42 -10.14
N ILE A 13 -3.70 -5.28 -11.03
CA ILE A 13 -5.12 -5.62 -11.10
C ILE A 13 -5.25 -7.05 -10.57
N GLN A 14 -5.93 -7.18 -9.44
CA GLN A 14 -6.19 -8.46 -8.80
C GLN A 14 -7.68 -8.74 -8.79
N ALA A 15 -8.06 -9.98 -9.07
CA ALA A 15 -9.44 -10.41 -9.09
C ALA A 15 -9.62 -11.83 -8.55
N GLN A 16 -10.79 -12.07 -7.98
CA GLN A 16 -11.33 -13.41 -7.75
C GLN A 16 -12.69 -13.50 -8.44
N ALA A 17 -12.86 -14.51 -9.30
CA ALA A 17 -14.13 -14.74 -9.98
C ALA A 17 -14.93 -15.79 -9.20
N ILE A 18 -16.18 -15.48 -8.87
CA ILE A 18 -17.06 -16.36 -8.11
C ILE A 18 -18.32 -16.61 -8.92
N LYS A 19 -18.62 -17.88 -9.18
CA LYS A 19 -19.93 -18.29 -9.70
C LYS A 19 -20.92 -18.28 -8.55
N SER A 20 -21.90 -17.37 -8.62
CA SER A 20 -22.93 -17.24 -7.59
C SER A 20 -23.76 -18.53 -7.44
N GLY A 21 -24.11 -18.84 -6.20
CA GLY A 21 -24.97 -19.97 -5.86
C GLY A 21 -26.44 -19.66 -6.14
N LYS A 22 -27.08 -20.44 -7.03
CA LYS A 22 -28.52 -20.36 -7.32
C LYS A 22 -29.28 -21.54 -6.72
N TYR A 23 -30.52 -21.30 -6.28
CA TYR A 23 -31.46 -22.31 -5.80
C TYR A 23 -30.89 -23.19 -4.66
N GLY A 24 -30.20 -22.56 -3.71
CA GLY A 24 -29.60 -23.25 -2.56
C GLY A 24 -28.25 -23.92 -2.83
N ARG A 25 -27.73 -23.90 -4.06
CA ARG A 25 -26.37 -24.39 -4.37
C ARG A 25 -25.31 -23.46 -3.79
N LEU A 26 -24.17 -24.02 -3.37
CA LEU A 26 -23.04 -23.23 -2.89
C LEU A 26 -22.39 -22.42 -4.02
N PRO A 27 -21.92 -21.18 -3.75
CA PRO A 27 -21.06 -20.47 -4.68
C PRO A 27 -19.75 -21.22 -4.92
N LYS A 28 -19.14 -21.02 -6.08
CA LYS A 28 -17.86 -21.64 -6.46
C LYS A 28 -16.86 -20.58 -6.88
N LEU A 29 -15.69 -20.57 -6.24
CA LEU A 29 -14.53 -19.82 -6.74
C LEU A 29 -14.06 -20.44 -8.06
N LEU A 30 -14.02 -19.64 -9.12
CA LEU A 30 -13.64 -20.06 -10.46
C LEU A 30 -12.14 -20.03 -10.66
N THR A 31 -11.65 -21.02 -11.40
CA THR A 31 -10.24 -21.28 -11.70
C THR A 31 -10.08 -21.59 -13.18
N PRO A 32 -8.84 -21.67 -13.73
CA PRO A 32 -8.64 -22.12 -15.10
C PRO A 32 -9.29 -23.48 -15.42
N ASP A 33 -9.39 -24.37 -14.43
CA ASP A 33 -10.04 -25.69 -14.58
C ASP A 33 -11.54 -25.60 -14.90
N ASP A 34 -12.15 -24.42 -14.74
CA ASP A 34 -13.54 -24.14 -15.09
C ASP A 34 -13.72 -23.66 -16.55
N ASP A 35 -12.68 -23.75 -17.39
CA ASP A 35 -12.64 -23.24 -18.77
C ASP A 35 -12.98 -21.74 -18.86
N VAL A 36 -12.41 -20.95 -17.95
CA VAL A 36 -12.56 -19.48 -17.92
C VAL A 36 -11.21 -18.75 -17.92
N LYS A 37 -11.25 -17.51 -18.39
CA LYS A 37 -10.16 -16.53 -18.33
C LYS A 37 -10.71 -15.18 -17.90
N LEU A 38 -9.88 -14.36 -17.26
CA LEU A 38 -10.23 -12.99 -16.90
C LEU A 38 -9.49 -12.00 -17.79
N TYR A 39 -10.23 -11.36 -18.68
CA TYR A 39 -9.70 -10.28 -19.53
C TYR A 39 -9.71 -8.98 -18.73
N TYR A 40 -8.68 -8.16 -18.86
CA TYR A 40 -8.61 -6.88 -18.15
C TYR A 40 -8.22 -5.73 -19.07
N TYR A 41 -8.65 -4.53 -18.67
CA TYR A 41 -8.19 -3.28 -19.23
C TYR A 41 -8.39 -2.14 -18.22
N THR A 42 -7.59 -1.09 -18.33
CA THR A 42 -7.83 0.16 -17.60
C THR A 42 -8.55 1.13 -18.53
N ARG A 43 -9.67 1.69 -18.05
CA ARG A 43 -10.46 2.64 -18.84
C ARG A 43 -9.68 3.94 -19.00
N ASP A 44 -9.57 4.40 -20.25
CA ASP A 44 -8.99 5.70 -20.58
C ASP A 44 -7.53 5.85 -20.09
N ASN A 45 -6.78 4.75 -19.98
CA ASN A 45 -5.36 4.76 -19.58
C ASN A 45 -4.63 3.57 -20.23
N SER A 46 -4.44 3.64 -21.53
CA SER A 46 -3.93 2.54 -22.37
C SER A 46 -2.44 2.63 -22.69
N TYR A 47 -1.82 3.79 -22.48
CA TYR A 47 -0.37 4.01 -22.57
C TYR A 47 0.13 4.92 -21.42
N SER A 48 1.41 4.81 -21.05
CA SER A 48 2.02 5.63 -20.00
C SER A 48 3.24 6.42 -20.47
N GLU A 49 4.03 5.87 -21.38
CA GLU A 49 5.19 6.59 -21.92
C GLU A 49 4.80 7.72 -22.89
N GLY A 50 5.57 8.80 -22.91
CA GLY A 50 5.46 9.87 -23.90
C GLY A 50 4.95 11.16 -23.29
N ASN A 51 3.67 11.47 -23.49
CA ASN A 51 3.09 12.75 -23.05
C ASN A 51 2.49 12.72 -21.63
N LYS A 52 2.50 11.55 -20.98
CA LYS A 52 2.06 11.33 -19.59
C LYS A 52 3.25 11.15 -18.62
N MET A 53 4.25 10.36 -19.03
CA MET A 53 5.45 10.07 -18.25
C MET A 53 6.67 9.87 -19.18
N LYS A 54 7.89 10.01 -18.64
CA LYS A 54 9.14 9.53 -19.27
C LYS A 54 9.80 8.52 -18.34
N TYR A 55 9.91 7.28 -18.78
CA TYR A 55 10.41 6.18 -17.96
C TYR A 55 11.26 5.21 -18.77
N TRP A 56 10.79 4.79 -19.94
CA TRP A 56 11.59 3.98 -20.87
C TRP A 56 12.54 4.82 -21.73
N SER A 57 12.24 6.11 -21.91
CA SER A 57 13.11 7.01 -22.69
C SER A 57 14.11 7.80 -21.85
N VAL A 58 14.16 7.58 -20.53
CA VAL A 58 15.17 8.18 -19.65
C VAL A 58 16.37 7.23 -19.59
N PRO A 59 17.54 7.60 -20.13
CA PRO A 59 18.72 6.74 -20.14
C PRO A 59 19.24 6.48 -18.72
N LYS A 60 19.62 5.23 -18.45
CA LYS A 60 20.24 4.79 -17.20
C LYS A 60 20.96 3.46 -17.44
N ASP A 61 22.21 3.37 -17.01
CA ASP A 61 23.07 2.19 -17.15
C ASP A 61 22.46 0.99 -16.40
N ALA A 62 21.78 0.10 -17.13
CA ALA A 62 21.05 -1.02 -16.55
C ALA A 62 21.90 -2.29 -16.48
N ASP A 63 22.94 -2.42 -17.30
CA ASP A 63 23.82 -3.60 -17.32
C ASP A 63 25.12 -3.43 -16.52
N GLY A 64 25.44 -2.21 -16.10
CA GLY A 64 26.54 -1.83 -15.25
C GLY A 64 27.87 -1.67 -16.00
N ASP A 65 27.85 -1.38 -17.31
CA ASP A 65 29.05 -1.22 -18.13
C ASP A 65 29.65 0.20 -18.08
N GLY A 66 28.96 1.15 -17.45
CA GLY A 66 29.36 2.55 -17.33
C GLY A 66 28.92 3.45 -18.49
N HIS A 67 28.14 2.90 -19.44
CA HIS A 67 27.57 3.61 -20.58
C HIS A 67 26.03 3.65 -20.49
N PHE A 68 25.39 4.44 -21.35
CA PHE A 68 23.93 4.63 -21.38
C PHE A 68 23.31 4.33 -22.76
N ASP A 69 24.09 3.72 -23.65
CA ASP A 69 23.74 3.46 -25.05
C ASP A 69 23.50 1.97 -25.33
N SER A 70 23.69 1.10 -24.34
CA SER A 70 23.40 -0.32 -24.49
C SER A 70 21.88 -0.53 -24.70
N PRO A 71 21.47 -1.45 -25.59
CA PRO A 71 20.06 -1.74 -25.77
C PRO A 71 19.42 -2.19 -24.46
N GLY A 72 18.51 -1.36 -23.93
CA GLY A 72 17.87 -1.61 -22.63
C GLY A 72 18.32 -0.67 -21.51
N ASP A 73 19.29 0.21 -21.74
CA ASP A 73 19.69 1.25 -20.78
C ASP A 73 18.62 2.32 -20.63
N ASN A 74 17.73 2.09 -19.68
CA ASN A 74 16.71 3.04 -19.28
C ASN A 74 16.24 2.76 -17.85
N VAL A 75 15.59 3.76 -17.27
CA VAL A 75 15.08 3.69 -15.90
C VAL A 75 14.10 2.52 -15.71
N ALA A 76 13.26 2.22 -16.71
CA ALA A 76 12.29 1.13 -16.63
C ALA A 76 12.92 -0.26 -16.46
N ASN A 77 14.09 -0.48 -17.04
CA ASN A 77 14.88 -1.69 -16.82
C ASN A 77 15.73 -1.59 -15.55
N TYR A 78 16.39 -0.45 -15.35
CA TYR A 78 17.35 -0.23 -14.26
C TYR A 78 16.76 -0.53 -12.87
N VAL A 79 15.54 -0.05 -12.58
CA VAL A 79 14.99 -0.13 -11.22
C VAL A 79 14.78 -1.58 -10.75
N TRP A 80 14.70 -2.56 -11.65
CA TRP A 80 14.36 -3.96 -11.36
C TRP A 80 15.53 -4.95 -11.41
N THR A 81 16.74 -4.48 -11.72
CA THR A 81 17.91 -5.35 -11.92
C THR A 81 18.32 -6.17 -10.69
N HIS A 82 17.85 -5.76 -9.51
CA HIS A 82 18.00 -6.52 -8.26
C HIS A 82 17.14 -7.80 -8.22
N LEU A 83 16.08 -7.89 -9.02
CA LEU A 83 15.20 -9.05 -9.12
C LEU A 83 15.62 -10.00 -10.25
N PHE A 84 15.43 -11.29 -10.04
CA PHE A 84 15.71 -12.31 -11.05
C PHE A 84 14.81 -13.53 -10.93
N ILE A 85 14.76 -14.31 -12.01
CA ILE A 85 14.21 -15.67 -12.06
C ILE A 85 15.29 -16.62 -12.59
N TYR A 86 15.09 -17.92 -12.44
CA TYR A 86 15.92 -18.92 -13.13
C TYR A 86 15.27 -19.48 -14.39
N LYS A 87 13.94 -19.56 -14.41
CA LYS A 87 13.20 -20.17 -15.52
C LYS A 87 11.87 -19.48 -15.79
N ASP A 88 11.04 -19.35 -14.77
CA ASP A 88 9.66 -18.88 -14.89
C ASP A 88 9.21 -18.12 -13.62
N LEU A 89 8.05 -17.45 -13.73
CA LEU A 89 7.38 -16.73 -12.64
C LEU A 89 6.62 -17.66 -11.68
N GLU A 90 6.72 -18.97 -11.85
CA GLU A 90 6.32 -19.97 -10.84
C GLU A 90 7.40 -20.14 -9.76
N GLY A 91 8.59 -19.57 -9.99
CA GLY A 91 9.72 -19.64 -9.08
C GLY A 91 10.54 -20.92 -9.23
N THR A 92 10.51 -21.57 -10.39
CA THR A 92 11.27 -22.79 -10.66
C THR A 92 12.77 -22.49 -10.65
N ILE A 93 13.52 -23.23 -9.82
CA ILE A 93 14.98 -23.26 -9.83
C ILE A 93 15.41 -24.62 -10.41
N PRO A 94 15.95 -24.66 -11.64
CA PRO A 94 16.44 -25.91 -12.23
C PRO A 94 17.52 -26.57 -11.37
N SER A 95 17.55 -27.91 -11.37
CA SER A 95 18.58 -28.66 -10.65
C SER A 95 19.97 -28.27 -11.16
N GLY A 96 20.89 -27.95 -10.24
CA GLY A 96 22.26 -27.53 -10.56
C GLY A 96 22.40 -26.09 -11.05
N ALA A 97 21.33 -25.29 -11.06
CA ALA A 97 21.39 -23.89 -11.45
C ALA A 97 22.35 -23.09 -10.54
N ALA A 98 23.13 -22.20 -11.16
CA ALA A 98 24.11 -21.33 -10.52
C ALA A 98 23.83 -19.86 -10.84
N GLU A 99 24.60 -18.95 -10.24
CA GLU A 99 24.39 -17.50 -10.40
C GLU A 99 24.40 -17.02 -11.86
N LYS A 100 25.19 -17.66 -12.73
CA LYS A 100 25.23 -17.38 -14.17
C LYS A 100 23.92 -17.67 -14.91
N ASP A 101 23.08 -18.54 -14.36
CA ASP A 101 21.80 -18.97 -14.97
C ASP A 101 20.64 -18.05 -14.56
N ARG A 102 20.92 -17.03 -13.72
CA ARG A 102 19.92 -16.04 -13.31
C ARG A 102 19.54 -15.15 -14.49
N LEU A 103 18.25 -15.08 -14.76
CA LEU A 103 17.64 -14.14 -15.69
C LEU A 103 17.18 -12.91 -14.90
N ARG A 104 17.97 -11.84 -14.91
CA ARG A 104 17.61 -10.60 -14.21
C ARG A 104 16.54 -9.83 -14.97
N ILE A 105 15.56 -9.35 -14.23
CA ILE A 105 14.54 -8.45 -14.76
C ILE A 105 15.21 -7.11 -15.08
N GLY A 106 14.91 -6.55 -16.25
CA GLY A 106 15.58 -5.37 -16.78
C GLY A 106 16.84 -5.65 -17.60
N ARG A 107 17.48 -6.82 -17.47
CA ARG A 107 18.67 -7.19 -18.26
C ARG A 107 18.37 -8.29 -19.28
N GLN A 108 18.40 -9.56 -18.83
CA GLN A 108 18.08 -10.70 -19.68
C GLN A 108 16.57 -10.71 -20.03
N VAL A 109 15.73 -10.26 -19.10
CA VAL A 109 14.29 -10.11 -19.31
C VAL A 109 13.96 -8.62 -19.32
N ARG A 110 13.98 -8.00 -20.50
CA ARG A 110 13.71 -6.55 -20.65
C ARG A 110 12.24 -6.24 -20.39
N VAL A 111 11.98 -5.14 -19.67
CA VAL A 111 10.65 -4.58 -19.47
C VAL A 111 10.21 -3.90 -20.76
N LYS A 112 9.10 -4.38 -21.33
CA LYS A 112 8.55 -3.82 -22.58
C LYS A 112 7.87 -2.47 -22.30
N PHE A 113 7.79 -1.62 -23.33
CA PHE A 113 7.03 -0.37 -23.26
C PHE A 113 5.58 -0.65 -22.83
N ASP A 114 5.05 0.23 -21.97
CA ASP A 114 3.70 0.15 -21.42
C ASP A 114 3.36 -1.23 -20.83
N CYS A 115 4.37 -1.95 -20.33
CA CYS A 115 4.22 -3.23 -19.67
C CYS A 115 4.88 -3.24 -18.29
N GLY A 116 4.38 -4.10 -17.41
CA GLY A 116 5.02 -4.36 -16.12
C GLY A 116 6.26 -5.25 -16.23
N PRO A 117 7.04 -5.38 -15.13
CA PRO A 117 8.17 -6.30 -15.05
C PRO A 117 7.76 -7.78 -15.22
N SER A 118 6.49 -8.11 -14.99
CA SER A 118 5.89 -9.42 -15.28
C SER A 118 5.62 -9.67 -16.77
N GLY A 119 5.80 -8.64 -17.62
CA GLY A 119 5.46 -8.68 -19.05
C GLY A 119 3.98 -8.42 -19.36
N LYS A 120 3.16 -8.09 -18.35
CA LYS A 120 1.73 -7.78 -18.54
C LYS A 120 1.55 -6.40 -19.17
N PRO A 121 0.76 -6.27 -20.26
CA PRO A 121 0.48 -4.97 -20.87
C PRO A 121 -0.41 -4.13 -19.97
N MET A 122 -0.27 -2.81 -20.01
CA MET A 122 -1.07 -1.92 -19.18
C MET A 122 -2.58 -2.00 -19.52
N ALA A 123 -2.91 -2.24 -20.79
CA ALA A 123 -4.29 -2.44 -21.22
C ALA A 123 -4.40 -3.59 -22.22
N GLY A 124 -5.46 -4.39 -22.10
CA GLY A 124 -5.82 -5.42 -23.07
C GLY A 124 -5.01 -6.70 -22.93
N GLY A 125 -5.29 -7.48 -21.89
CA GLY A 125 -4.63 -8.75 -21.63
C GLY A 125 -5.47 -9.70 -20.79
N TYR A 126 -4.92 -10.89 -20.50
CA TYR A 126 -5.51 -11.85 -19.56
C TYR A 126 -4.72 -11.90 -18.25
N LEU A 127 -5.45 -11.85 -17.14
CA LEU A 127 -4.88 -12.05 -15.80
C LEU A 127 -4.32 -13.47 -15.68
N GLU A 128 -3.23 -13.61 -14.94
CA GLU A 128 -2.62 -14.90 -14.61
C GLU A 128 -3.15 -15.46 -13.30
N TYR A 129 -3.52 -16.74 -13.28
CA TYR A 129 -4.02 -17.38 -12.07
C TYR A 129 -2.87 -17.85 -11.16
N ALA A 130 -2.77 -17.27 -9.97
CA ALA A 130 -1.91 -17.75 -8.90
C ALA A 130 -2.55 -18.97 -8.22
N GLY A 131 -1.89 -20.13 -8.29
CA GLY A 131 -2.34 -21.36 -7.64
C GLY A 131 -2.21 -21.33 -6.11
N LYS A 132 -2.24 -22.52 -5.48
CA LYS A 132 -2.16 -22.66 -4.01
C LYS A 132 -0.88 -22.10 -3.36
N HIS A 133 0.18 -21.89 -4.15
CA HIS A 133 1.47 -21.40 -3.68
C HIS A 133 1.73 -19.91 -3.97
N GLY A 134 0.72 -19.19 -4.47
CA GLY A 134 0.92 -17.84 -4.99
C GLY A 134 1.44 -17.84 -6.42
N GLY A 135 1.78 -16.67 -6.93
CA GLY A 135 2.27 -16.43 -8.29
C GLY A 135 3.20 -15.23 -8.35
N ASN A 136 3.72 -14.95 -9.55
CA ASN A 136 4.75 -13.91 -9.77
C ASN A 136 5.90 -14.02 -8.78
N ILE A 137 6.49 -15.21 -8.71
CA ILE A 137 7.58 -15.51 -7.79
C ILE A 137 8.89 -15.10 -8.44
N VAL A 138 9.56 -14.14 -7.81
CA VAL A 138 10.91 -13.68 -8.19
C VAL A 138 11.88 -13.92 -7.04
N MET A 139 13.16 -13.78 -7.30
CA MET A 139 14.21 -13.87 -6.29
C MET A 139 15.02 -12.59 -6.23
N THR A 140 15.57 -12.32 -5.05
CA THR A 140 16.56 -11.26 -4.80
C THR A 140 17.67 -11.81 -3.92
N ASP A 141 18.74 -11.02 -3.76
CA ASP A 141 19.79 -11.30 -2.77
C ASP A 141 19.76 -10.19 -1.70
N THR A 142 20.16 -10.51 -0.47
CA THR A 142 20.46 -9.53 0.58
C THR A 142 21.97 -9.34 0.70
N LEU A 143 22.42 -8.14 1.08
CA LEU A 143 23.85 -7.88 1.24
C LEU A 143 24.38 -8.19 2.65
N VAL A 144 23.59 -8.02 3.73
CA VAL A 144 24.13 -8.10 5.11
C VAL A 144 23.13 -8.68 6.14
N PRO A 145 22.91 -10.00 6.29
CA PRO A 145 23.80 -11.06 5.85
C PRO A 145 23.66 -11.32 4.35
N ALA A 146 24.71 -11.86 3.75
CA ALA A 146 24.67 -12.33 2.38
C ALA A 146 23.76 -13.56 2.31
N VAL A 147 22.53 -13.39 1.83
CA VAL A 147 21.59 -14.48 1.58
C VAL A 147 21.25 -14.42 0.10
N LYS A 148 21.49 -15.54 -0.58
CA LYS A 148 21.23 -15.67 -2.01
C LYS A 148 19.85 -16.28 -2.24
N ASN A 149 19.22 -15.92 -3.36
CA ASN A 149 17.95 -16.52 -3.82
C ASN A 149 16.79 -16.37 -2.81
N VAL A 150 16.69 -15.22 -2.15
CA VAL A 150 15.54 -14.89 -1.29
C VAL A 150 14.30 -14.82 -2.16
N LYS A 151 13.37 -15.76 -1.94
CA LYS A 151 12.14 -15.89 -2.72
C LYS A 151 11.12 -14.83 -2.31
N LEU A 152 10.61 -14.10 -3.30
CA LEU A 152 9.59 -13.08 -3.14
C LEU A 152 8.32 -13.53 -3.86
N THR A 153 7.25 -13.79 -3.11
CA THR A 153 5.94 -14.18 -3.69
C THR A 153 5.06 -12.93 -3.78
N LEU A 154 4.92 -12.37 -4.99
CA LEU A 154 4.28 -11.06 -5.17
C LEU A 154 2.75 -11.15 -5.29
N THR A 155 2.23 -12.29 -5.74
CA THR A 155 0.78 -12.54 -5.85
C THR A 155 0.34 -13.58 -4.83
N ALA A 156 -0.69 -13.27 -4.05
CA ALA A 156 -1.27 -14.21 -3.09
C ALA A 156 -1.92 -15.41 -3.81
N ALA A 157 -2.03 -16.54 -3.12
CA ALA A 157 -2.63 -17.75 -3.68
C ALA A 157 -4.10 -17.54 -4.08
N HIS A 158 -4.59 -18.30 -5.06
CA HIS A 158 -6.00 -18.31 -5.52
C HIS A 158 -6.53 -16.95 -6.02
N ILE A 159 -5.66 -16.11 -6.56
CA ILE A 159 -5.98 -14.79 -7.14
C ILE A 159 -5.57 -14.76 -8.61
N TRP A 160 -6.36 -14.09 -9.43
CA TRP A 160 -5.98 -13.73 -10.80
C TRP A 160 -5.30 -12.36 -10.78
N ASP A 161 -4.15 -12.21 -11.45
CA ASP A 161 -3.32 -11.01 -11.32
C ASP A 161 -2.73 -10.52 -12.64
N ALA A 162 -2.64 -9.21 -12.77
CA ALA A 162 -1.75 -8.51 -13.69
C ALA A 162 -0.84 -7.61 -12.87
N LEU A 163 0.36 -8.13 -12.57
CA LEU A 163 1.30 -7.52 -11.65
C LEU A 163 2.11 -6.41 -12.33
N GLY A 164 2.19 -5.28 -11.64
CA GLY A 164 3.16 -4.23 -11.91
C GLY A 164 2.85 -3.41 -13.16
N LEU A 165 1.59 -3.04 -13.40
CA LEU A 165 1.17 -2.21 -14.51
C LEU A 165 1.63 -0.75 -14.33
N PRO A 166 2.26 -0.13 -15.34
CA PRO A 166 2.82 1.22 -15.26
C PRO A 166 1.75 2.32 -15.40
N LEU A 167 0.70 2.29 -14.58
CA LEU A 167 -0.43 3.22 -14.64
C LEU A 167 0.00 4.66 -14.32
N THR A 168 -0.69 5.63 -14.93
CA THR A 168 -0.48 7.07 -14.65
C THR A 168 -1.75 7.71 -14.10
N ALA A 169 -1.63 8.87 -13.45
CA ALA A 169 -2.77 9.68 -13.00
C ALA A 169 -3.45 10.45 -14.16
N PHE A 170 -3.14 10.13 -15.42
CA PHE A 170 -3.59 10.90 -16.58
C PHE A 170 -4.40 10.03 -17.54
N ASN A 171 -5.52 10.57 -17.97
CA ASN A 171 -6.39 9.91 -18.93
C ASN A 171 -5.92 10.09 -20.38
N ASP A 172 -6.13 9.09 -21.24
CA ASP A 172 -5.81 9.14 -22.68
C ASP A 172 -6.61 10.23 -23.39
N SER A 173 -7.88 10.38 -23.00
CA SER A 173 -8.85 11.29 -23.63
C SER A 173 -8.46 12.75 -23.45
N THR A 174 -7.95 13.11 -22.27
CA THR A 174 -7.59 14.49 -21.89
C THR A 174 -6.13 14.80 -22.20
N ARG A 175 -5.23 13.80 -22.16
CA ARG A 175 -3.81 14.03 -22.37
C ARG A 175 -3.43 14.14 -23.85
N ARG A 176 -3.43 15.36 -24.39
CA ARG A 176 -3.08 15.64 -25.80
C ARG A 176 -1.81 16.50 -26.01
N GLY A 177 -1.45 17.35 -25.05
CA GLY A 177 -0.27 18.23 -25.16
C GLY A 177 1.06 17.54 -24.82
N THR A 178 2.15 18.32 -24.70
CA THR A 178 3.45 17.82 -24.21
C THR A 178 3.43 17.65 -22.69
N ILE A 179 4.34 16.85 -22.11
CA ILE A 179 4.40 16.70 -20.65
C ILE A 179 4.61 18.04 -19.89
N ARG A 180 5.17 19.06 -20.54
CA ARG A 180 5.36 20.42 -20.00
C ARG A 180 4.05 21.15 -19.72
N SER A 181 2.99 20.81 -20.46
CA SER A 181 1.70 21.50 -20.36
C SER A 181 0.79 20.94 -19.26
N VAL A 182 1.24 19.97 -18.47
CA VAL A 182 0.43 19.33 -17.42
C VAL A 182 0.15 20.32 -16.29
N THR A 183 -1.11 20.40 -15.88
CA THR A 183 -1.58 21.20 -14.75
C THR A 183 -2.19 20.30 -13.69
N GLU A 184 -2.42 20.82 -12.48
CA GLU A 184 -3.10 20.06 -11.42
C GLU A 184 -4.50 19.58 -11.84
N LYS A 185 -5.16 20.28 -12.77
CA LYS A 185 -6.48 19.90 -13.29
C LYS A 185 -6.45 18.69 -14.23
N ASP A 186 -5.28 18.31 -14.74
CA ASP A 186 -5.15 17.13 -15.59
C ASP A 186 -5.15 15.82 -14.80
N PHE A 187 -4.97 15.88 -13.46
CA PHE A 187 -4.92 14.69 -12.61
C PHE A 187 -6.28 14.02 -12.47
N GLN A 188 -6.26 12.70 -12.64
CA GLN A 188 -7.33 11.74 -12.40
C GLN A 188 -6.75 10.65 -11.49
N PRO A 189 -6.73 10.86 -10.16
CA PRO A 189 -5.94 10.01 -9.29
C PRO A 189 -6.54 8.62 -9.05
N PHE A 190 -7.80 8.37 -9.39
CA PHE A 190 -8.46 7.08 -9.14
C PHE A 190 -8.85 6.43 -10.48
N GLN A 191 -8.00 5.51 -10.92
CA GLN A 191 -8.10 4.86 -12.24
C GLN A 191 -9.07 3.67 -12.20
N TYR A 192 -9.93 3.55 -13.21
CA TYR A 192 -10.88 2.44 -13.34
C TYR A 192 -10.23 1.25 -14.04
N SER A 193 -10.06 0.15 -13.33
CA SER A 193 -9.58 -1.11 -13.88
C SER A 193 -10.72 -2.10 -13.99
N THR A 194 -11.06 -2.48 -15.22
CA THR A 194 -12.17 -3.39 -15.51
C THR A 194 -11.66 -4.79 -15.79
N VAL A 195 -12.40 -5.77 -15.28
CA VAL A 195 -12.19 -7.19 -15.52
C VAL A 195 -13.46 -7.80 -16.11
N GLU A 196 -13.33 -8.51 -17.22
CA GLU A 196 -14.39 -9.25 -17.89
C GLU A 196 -14.15 -10.75 -17.79
N LEU A 197 -15.23 -11.50 -17.56
CA LEU A 197 -15.19 -12.96 -17.58
C LEU A 197 -15.28 -13.48 -19.01
N HIS A 198 -14.28 -14.22 -19.45
CA HIS A 198 -14.21 -14.87 -20.76
C HIS A 198 -14.19 -16.39 -20.62
N THR A 199 -14.56 -17.11 -21.68
CA THR A 199 -14.34 -18.56 -21.80
C THR A 199 -12.84 -18.86 -21.96
N GLY A 200 -12.42 -20.12 -21.82
CA GLY A 200 -11.03 -20.52 -22.04
C GLY A 200 -10.53 -20.26 -23.47
N GLN A 201 -11.44 -20.22 -24.44
CA GLN A 201 -11.16 -19.81 -25.83
C GLN A 201 -11.10 -18.28 -26.02
N GLY A 202 -11.31 -17.49 -24.96
CA GLY A 202 -11.17 -16.03 -24.96
C GLY A 202 -12.40 -15.27 -25.45
N LYS A 203 -13.59 -15.88 -25.47
CA LYS A 203 -14.84 -15.19 -25.83
C LYS A 203 -15.50 -14.59 -24.59
N PRO A 204 -16.00 -13.34 -24.62
CA PRO A 204 -16.74 -12.76 -23.49
C PRO A 204 -17.94 -13.63 -23.09
N ILE A 205 -18.05 -13.96 -21.81
CA ILE A 205 -19.24 -14.58 -21.24
C ILE A 205 -20.27 -13.48 -21.03
N ARG A 206 -21.48 -13.70 -21.52
CA ARG A 206 -22.55 -12.71 -21.51
C ARG A 206 -23.64 -13.05 -20.50
N ASP A 207 -24.23 -12.00 -19.92
CA ASP A 207 -25.43 -12.10 -19.09
C ASP A 207 -26.69 -12.37 -19.95
N THR A 208 -27.85 -12.47 -19.30
CA THR A 208 -29.13 -12.72 -19.98
C THR A 208 -29.60 -11.56 -20.87
N MET A 209 -29.00 -10.37 -20.74
CA MET A 209 -29.26 -9.19 -21.56
C MET A 209 -28.23 -9.06 -22.70
N GLY A 210 -27.25 -9.96 -22.80
CA GLY A 210 -26.21 -9.93 -23.80
C GLY A 210 -25.01 -9.03 -23.45
N HIS A 211 -24.95 -8.45 -22.26
CA HIS A 211 -23.78 -7.68 -21.81
C HIS A 211 -22.67 -8.62 -21.35
N ALA A 212 -21.40 -8.23 -21.57
CA ALA A 212 -20.28 -8.98 -20.99
C ALA A 212 -20.37 -8.93 -19.45
N ILE A 213 -20.07 -10.04 -18.79
CA ILE A 213 -19.98 -10.05 -17.32
C ILE A 213 -18.70 -9.31 -16.94
N SER A 214 -18.85 -8.05 -16.53
CA SER A 214 -17.75 -7.13 -16.23
C SER A 214 -17.91 -6.49 -14.87
N TYR A 215 -16.81 -6.33 -14.15
CA TYR A 215 -16.73 -5.58 -12.91
C TYR A 215 -15.51 -4.67 -12.94
N PHE A 216 -15.52 -3.59 -12.17
CA PHE A 216 -14.36 -2.71 -12.05
C PHE A 216 -13.85 -2.61 -10.62
N GLY A 217 -12.56 -2.33 -10.48
CA GLY A 217 -11.94 -1.86 -9.25
C GLY A 217 -11.23 -0.54 -9.49
N THR A 218 -10.82 0.10 -8.40
CA THR A 218 -10.10 1.37 -8.43
C THR A 218 -8.61 1.20 -8.13
N ASN A 219 -7.75 1.79 -8.96
CA ASN A 219 -6.32 1.91 -8.73
C ASN A 219 -5.93 3.37 -8.43
N PRO A 220 -5.60 3.73 -7.18
CA PRO A 220 -5.11 5.06 -6.86
C PRO A 220 -3.69 5.28 -7.40
N VAL A 221 -3.50 6.32 -8.22
CA VAL A 221 -2.22 6.73 -8.82
C VAL A 221 -2.12 8.24 -8.78
N ASP A 222 -1.09 8.80 -8.15
CA ASP A 222 -0.93 10.25 -8.02
C ASP A 222 0.54 10.62 -7.74
N ILE A 223 0.86 11.92 -7.75
CA ILE A 223 2.21 12.46 -7.58
C ILE A 223 2.29 13.24 -6.25
N PRO A 224 3.35 13.05 -5.44
CA PRO A 224 3.57 13.84 -4.23
C PRO A 224 3.69 15.35 -4.49
N ASN A 225 3.11 16.18 -3.61
CA ASN A 225 3.18 17.64 -3.71
C ASN A 225 4.49 18.23 -3.19
N CYS A 226 5.63 17.60 -3.49
CA CYS A 226 6.95 18.10 -3.09
C CYS A 226 7.17 19.56 -3.51
N TYR A 227 6.60 19.97 -4.66
CA TYR A 227 6.70 21.33 -5.18
C TYR A 227 6.11 22.39 -4.24
N ALA A 228 5.11 22.07 -3.41
CA ALA A 228 4.53 23.05 -2.49
C ALA A 228 5.59 23.60 -1.53
N CYS A 229 6.45 22.74 -0.97
CA CYS A 229 7.49 23.13 -0.03
C CYS A 229 8.84 23.41 -0.70
N HIS A 230 9.18 22.71 -1.78
CA HIS A 230 10.50 22.74 -2.40
C HIS A 230 10.64 23.67 -3.62
N SER A 231 9.62 24.47 -3.95
CA SER A 231 9.69 25.43 -5.08
C SER A 231 9.14 26.81 -4.71
N ARG A 232 9.51 27.84 -5.47
CA ARG A 232 9.09 29.24 -5.30
C ARG A 232 9.26 29.64 -3.83
N ASN A 233 8.22 30.21 -3.20
CA ASN A 233 8.25 30.66 -1.81
C ASN A 233 7.98 29.54 -0.78
N GLY A 234 8.05 28.27 -1.19
CA GLY A 234 7.92 27.16 -0.26
C GLY A 234 9.06 27.16 0.78
N LYS A 235 8.77 26.66 1.99
CA LYS A 235 9.71 26.70 3.12
C LYS A 235 11.09 26.11 2.82
N ALA A 236 11.14 24.96 2.16
CA ALA A 236 12.40 24.29 1.82
C ALA A 236 13.13 24.99 0.66
N ALA A 237 12.41 25.65 -0.25
CA ALA A 237 13.03 26.50 -1.26
C ALA A 237 13.63 27.77 -0.64
N GLN A 238 12.94 28.40 0.31
CA GLN A 238 13.50 29.55 1.02
C GLN A 238 14.74 29.16 1.83
N MET A 239 14.71 28.04 2.55
CA MET A 239 15.87 27.49 3.26
C MET A 239 17.08 27.32 2.32
N ALA A 240 16.88 26.71 1.15
CA ALA A 240 17.95 26.55 0.18
C ALA A 240 18.54 27.90 -0.28
N ARG A 241 17.70 28.91 -0.54
CA ARG A 241 18.16 30.25 -0.91
C ARG A 241 18.92 30.94 0.21
N ASP A 242 18.44 30.81 1.45
CA ASP A 242 19.09 31.37 2.64
C ASP A 242 20.48 30.74 2.85
N GLU A 243 20.67 29.48 2.44
CA GLU A 243 21.95 28.78 2.41
C GLU A 243 22.81 29.05 1.16
N GLY A 244 22.35 29.93 0.25
CA GLY A 244 23.07 30.28 -0.98
C GLY A 244 22.98 29.25 -2.10
N LEU A 245 22.06 28.28 -2.01
CA LEU A 245 21.83 27.25 -3.02
C LEU A 245 20.87 27.77 -4.11
N GLY A 246 21.43 28.19 -5.26
CA GLY A 246 20.67 28.83 -6.34
C GLY A 246 20.32 27.96 -7.56
N TYR A 247 20.60 26.65 -7.54
CA TYR A 247 20.40 25.79 -8.72
C TYR A 247 18.92 25.61 -9.10
N SER A 248 18.04 25.52 -8.11
CA SER A 248 16.60 25.35 -8.29
C SER A 248 15.95 26.56 -8.98
N ASP A 249 16.36 27.78 -8.64
CA ASP A 249 15.86 28.99 -9.31
C ASP A 249 16.26 29.04 -10.79
N LYS A 250 17.48 28.58 -11.13
CA LYS A 250 17.93 28.45 -12.52
C LYS A 250 17.12 27.42 -13.29
N GLU A 251 16.82 26.28 -12.66
CA GLU A 251 16.00 25.22 -13.22
C GLU A 251 14.60 25.73 -13.60
N TYR A 252 13.94 26.45 -12.70
CA TYR A 252 12.65 27.06 -13.00
C TYR A 252 12.74 28.07 -14.14
N ALA A 253 13.73 28.98 -14.09
CA ALA A 253 13.89 30.03 -15.09
C ALA A 253 14.06 29.43 -16.49
N TYR A 254 14.84 28.35 -16.60
CA TYR A 254 15.00 27.59 -17.83
C TYR A 254 13.66 27.07 -18.35
N TRP A 255 12.87 26.39 -17.52
CA TRP A 255 11.59 25.81 -17.97
C TRP A 255 10.58 26.87 -18.38
N LYS A 256 10.54 28.01 -17.69
CA LYS A 256 9.66 29.13 -18.06
C LYS A 256 10.04 29.82 -19.38
N THR A 257 11.16 29.47 -20.01
CA THR A 257 11.45 29.91 -21.39
C THR A 257 10.58 29.24 -22.44
N TYR A 258 9.99 28.08 -22.13
CA TYR A 258 9.12 27.35 -23.05
C TYR A 258 7.68 27.90 -22.99
N PRO A 259 7.05 28.22 -24.14
CA PRO A 259 5.72 28.83 -24.16
C PRO A 259 4.62 27.90 -23.65
N ASP A 260 4.82 26.58 -23.73
CA ASP A 260 3.86 25.57 -23.30
C ASP A 260 4.11 25.03 -21.88
N GLU A 261 5.10 25.57 -21.16
CA GLU A 261 5.42 25.15 -19.79
C GLU A 261 4.41 25.70 -18.78
N SER A 262 3.70 24.78 -18.14
CA SER A 262 2.78 25.11 -17.06
C SER A 262 3.53 25.57 -15.81
N GLU A 263 2.83 26.31 -14.95
CA GLU A 263 3.38 26.66 -13.62
C GLU A 263 3.66 25.41 -12.76
N TYR A 264 2.79 24.40 -12.85
CA TYR A 264 2.94 23.18 -12.08
C TYR A 264 4.22 22.43 -12.44
N MET A 265 4.48 22.22 -13.74
CA MET A 265 5.65 21.47 -14.20
C MET A 265 6.96 22.23 -13.94
N ALA A 266 6.97 23.56 -14.09
CA ALA A 266 8.15 24.37 -13.80
C ALA A 266 8.52 24.29 -12.31
N ARG A 267 7.51 24.33 -11.43
CA ARG A 267 7.68 24.17 -9.99
C ARG A 267 8.09 22.74 -9.60
N LEU A 268 7.58 21.71 -10.28
CA LEU A 268 7.99 20.32 -10.04
C LEU A 268 9.46 20.08 -10.42
N ALA A 269 9.91 20.68 -11.53
CA ALA A 269 11.31 20.64 -11.93
C ALA A 269 12.21 21.37 -10.92
N GLU A 270 11.83 22.59 -10.53
CA GLU A 270 12.51 23.35 -9.47
C GLU A 270 12.64 22.54 -8.17
N ALA A 271 11.55 21.91 -7.74
CA ALA A 271 11.51 21.11 -6.53
C ALA A 271 12.48 19.93 -6.58
N SER A 272 12.58 19.26 -7.73
CA SER A 272 13.50 18.13 -7.91
C SER A 272 14.96 18.57 -7.74
N ILE A 273 15.37 19.67 -8.37
CA ILE A 273 16.73 20.21 -8.20
C ILE A 273 16.96 20.76 -6.80
N ASN A 274 15.94 21.35 -6.17
CA ASN A 274 16.04 21.83 -4.80
C ASN A 274 16.27 20.69 -3.80
N ILE A 275 15.55 19.58 -3.94
CA ILE A 275 15.74 18.37 -3.11
C ILE A 275 17.19 17.88 -3.23
N LEU A 276 17.72 17.75 -4.46
CA LEU A 276 19.10 17.33 -4.67
C LEU A 276 20.12 18.33 -4.11
N SER A 277 19.85 19.63 -4.23
CA SER A 277 20.72 20.70 -3.71
C SER A 277 20.86 20.62 -2.19
N LEU A 278 19.73 20.53 -1.48
CA LEU A 278 19.71 20.35 -0.04
C LEU A 278 20.37 19.03 0.37
N HIS A 279 20.14 17.97 -0.39
CA HIS A 279 20.75 16.67 -0.10
C HIS A 279 22.28 16.71 -0.22
N ASP A 280 22.83 17.33 -1.27
CA ASP A 280 24.27 17.53 -1.42
C ASP A 280 24.84 18.37 -0.27
N ALA A 281 24.17 19.46 0.10
CA ALA A 281 24.60 20.37 1.18
C ALA A 281 24.62 19.70 2.56
N HIS A 282 23.59 18.90 2.90
CA HIS A 282 23.42 18.36 4.26
C HIS A 282 23.88 16.90 4.42
N HIS A 283 24.05 16.16 3.33
CA HIS A 283 24.35 14.72 3.37
C HIS A 283 25.60 14.33 2.58
N LYS A 284 26.37 15.31 2.07
CA LYS A 284 27.65 15.08 1.36
C LYS A 284 27.51 14.19 0.14
N THR A 285 26.34 14.20 -0.50
CA THR A 285 26.15 13.62 -1.82
C THR A 285 26.72 14.55 -2.90
N THR A 286 26.67 14.09 -4.15
CA THR A 286 27.23 14.80 -5.31
C THR A 286 26.30 14.74 -6.50
N PHE A 287 24.99 14.71 -6.25
CA PHE A 287 23.95 14.53 -7.25
C PHE A 287 23.91 15.69 -8.25
N LEU A 288 24.36 16.90 -7.87
CA LEU A 288 24.43 18.06 -8.77
C LEU A 288 25.85 18.34 -9.28
N SER A 289 26.80 17.42 -9.12
CA SER A 289 28.21 17.63 -9.48
C SER A 289 28.48 17.86 -10.97
N ASP A 290 27.57 17.47 -11.86
CA ASP A 290 27.63 17.75 -13.31
C ASP A 290 26.36 18.48 -13.80
N TYR A 291 25.73 19.27 -12.90
CA TYR A 291 24.54 20.03 -13.25
C TYR A 291 24.84 21.16 -14.25
N LYS A 292 24.11 21.20 -15.36
CA LYS A 292 24.26 22.19 -16.44
C LYS A 292 22.94 22.89 -16.69
N SER A 293 22.81 24.14 -16.23
CA SER A 293 21.54 24.88 -16.25
C SER A 293 21.01 25.23 -17.64
N ASP A 294 21.87 25.17 -18.66
CA ASP A 294 21.55 25.52 -20.05
C ASP A 294 21.48 24.29 -20.99
N ALA A 295 21.70 23.07 -20.46
CA ALA A 295 21.65 21.89 -21.30
C ALA A 295 20.20 21.61 -21.78
N PRO A 296 19.99 21.37 -23.09
CA PRO A 296 18.66 21.18 -23.65
C PRO A 296 18.01 19.83 -23.29
N GLY A 297 18.80 18.89 -22.77
CA GLY A 297 18.38 17.53 -22.40
C GLY A 297 18.60 17.24 -20.92
N ASN A 298 19.26 16.12 -20.63
CA ASN A 298 19.63 15.74 -19.25
C ASN A 298 20.55 16.81 -18.63
N ARG A 299 20.01 17.61 -17.71
CA ARG A 299 20.75 18.66 -16.98
C ARG A 299 21.56 18.14 -15.81
N LEU A 300 21.44 16.87 -15.42
CA LEU A 300 22.31 16.22 -14.42
C LEU A 300 23.58 15.64 -15.07
N GLY A 301 23.73 15.75 -16.39
CA GLY A 301 24.92 15.31 -17.10
C GLY A 301 25.23 13.83 -16.85
N LYS A 302 26.50 13.52 -16.57
CA LYS A 302 26.97 12.15 -16.29
C LYS A 302 26.36 11.52 -15.03
N VAL A 303 25.80 12.31 -14.12
CA VAL A 303 25.10 11.79 -12.93
C VAL A 303 23.83 11.05 -13.36
N GLY A 304 23.15 11.55 -14.40
CA GLY A 304 21.90 10.97 -14.87
C GLY A 304 20.77 11.05 -13.85
N GLU A 305 19.74 10.22 -14.04
CA GLU A 305 18.66 10.08 -13.07
C GLU A 305 19.19 9.61 -11.69
N VAL A 306 18.66 10.19 -10.62
CA VAL A 306 18.99 9.82 -9.24
C VAL A 306 17.86 8.97 -8.68
N ASN A 307 18.15 7.67 -8.51
CA ASN A 307 17.24 6.73 -7.89
C ASN A 307 17.54 6.62 -6.40
N CYS A 308 16.67 7.17 -5.55
CA CYS A 308 16.85 7.18 -4.10
C CYS A 308 17.07 5.77 -3.52
N ALA A 309 16.45 4.76 -4.13
CA ALA A 309 16.55 3.36 -3.71
C ALA A 309 17.97 2.77 -3.86
N ASP A 310 18.88 3.46 -4.55
CA ASP A 310 20.27 3.02 -4.67
C ASP A 310 21.05 3.17 -3.37
N CYS A 311 20.71 4.19 -2.56
CA CYS A 311 21.33 4.44 -1.25
C CYS A 311 20.39 4.08 -0.09
N HIS A 312 19.08 4.17 -0.32
CA HIS A 312 18.05 3.95 0.70
C HIS A 312 17.30 2.67 0.37
N GLY A 313 17.52 1.58 1.10
CA GLY A 313 16.83 0.31 0.87
C GLY A 313 15.32 0.50 0.76
N ASP A 314 14.70 -0.25 -0.15
CA ASP A 314 13.28 -0.12 -0.49
C ASP A 314 12.63 -1.50 -0.54
N ASN A 315 11.85 -1.79 0.49
CA ASN A 315 11.08 -3.03 0.58
C ASN A 315 9.88 -3.06 -0.39
N VAL A 316 9.39 -1.92 -0.87
CA VAL A 316 8.22 -1.88 -1.77
C VAL A 316 8.57 -2.46 -3.13
N SER A 317 9.69 -2.04 -3.71
CA SER A 317 10.26 -2.66 -4.93
C SER A 317 11.05 -3.93 -4.65
N GLY A 318 11.31 -4.24 -3.39
CA GLY A 318 12.10 -5.37 -2.96
C GLY A 318 13.60 -5.24 -3.16
N ASN A 319 14.08 -4.00 -3.23
CA ASN A 319 15.50 -3.69 -3.27
C ASN A 319 16.13 -3.83 -1.87
N LEU A 320 16.66 -5.02 -1.61
CA LEU A 320 17.39 -5.39 -0.40
C LEU A 320 18.91 -5.24 -0.56
N GLN A 321 19.37 -4.70 -1.68
CA GLN A 321 20.78 -4.53 -2.00
C GLN A 321 21.15 -3.06 -1.82
N GLU A 322 21.42 -2.68 -0.57
CA GLU A 322 21.78 -1.31 -0.21
C GLU A 322 23.21 -1.24 0.38
N PRO A 323 24.12 -0.42 -0.19
CA PRO A 323 23.96 0.34 -1.43
C PRO A 323 23.85 -0.58 -2.65
N ARG A 324 23.12 -0.12 -3.68
CA ARG A 324 22.91 -0.89 -4.92
C ARG A 324 24.25 -1.09 -5.64
N PRO A 325 24.70 -2.34 -5.87
CA PRO A 325 26.01 -2.59 -6.49
C PRO A 325 26.15 -2.06 -7.91
N THR A 326 25.03 -1.95 -8.63
CA THR A 326 24.97 -1.48 -10.03
C THR A 326 24.64 0.01 -10.14
N ALA A 327 24.75 0.78 -9.05
CA ALA A 327 24.48 2.21 -9.10
C ALA A 327 25.50 2.93 -10.00
N SER A 328 25.00 3.79 -10.88
CA SER A 328 25.79 4.53 -11.87
C SER A 328 25.58 6.05 -11.76
N GLY A 329 26.60 6.81 -12.16
CA GLY A 329 26.59 8.28 -12.20
C GLY A 329 26.95 8.98 -10.88
N TYR A 330 26.80 8.31 -9.74
CA TYR A 330 27.16 8.84 -8.42
C TYR A 330 27.63 7.73 -7.47
N LYS A 331 28.34 8.13 -6.41
CA LYS A 331 28.75 7.20 -5.36
C LYS A 331 27.56 6.88 -4.45
N ALA A 332 27.02 5.67 -4.55
CA ALA A 332 26.04 5.18 -3.60
C ALA A 332 26.65 4.95 -2.21
N VAL A 333 25.85 5.19 -1.17
CA VAL A 333 26.24 5.02 0.24
C VAL A 333 25.16 4.25 0.97
N LYS A 334 25.55 3.55 2.03
CA LYS A 334 24.59 2.95 2.95
C LYS A 334 23.89 4.05 3.76
N ALA A 335 22.57 4.09 3.71
CA ALA A 335 21.75 5.06 4.41
C ALA A 335 20.65 4.38 5.24
N LYS A 336 19.73 5.18 5.78
CA LYS A 336 18.49 4.65 6.35
C LYS A 336 17.57 4.25 5.20
N THR A 337 16.70 3.26 5.41
CA THR A 337 15.63 2.93 4.43
C THR A 337 14.83 4.17 4.06
N LEU A 338 14.31 4.20 2.83
CA LEU A 338 13.73 5.42 2.24
C LEU A 338 12.59 5.96 3.11
N THR A 339 11.74 5.08 3.62
CA THR A 339 10.62 5.41 4.50
C THR A 339 11.08 6.00 5.84
N GLU A 340 12.16 5.50 6.45
CA GLU A 340 12.70 6.07 7.70
C GLU A 340 13.33 7.45 7.43
N ALA A 341 14.10 7.57 6.35
CA ALA A 341 14.80 8.80 5.99
C ALA A 341 13.81 9.95 5.73
N ILE A 342 12.81 9.72 4.87
CA ILE A 342 11.82 10.74 4.51
C ILE A 342 10.99 11.13 5.73
N HIS A 343 10.37 10.17 6.42
CA HIS A 343 9.51 10.51 7.56
C HIS A 343 10.28 11.14 8.71
N GLY A 344 11.46 10.60 9.04
CA GLY A 344 12.29 11.11 10.13
C GLY A 344 12.72 12.55 9.91
N PHE A 345 13.17 12.90 8.70
CA PHE A 345 13.57 14.27 8.39
C PHE A 345 12.38 15.23 8.40
N HIS A 346 11.29 14.90 7.70
CA HIS A 346 10.15 15.81 7.59
C HIS A 346 9.43 16.01 8.92
N LEU A 347 9.28 14.98 9.76
CA LEU A 347 8.67 15.14 11.09
C LEU A 347 9.55 15.91 12.07
N ALA A 348 10.87 15.93 11.86
CA ALA A 348 11.78 16.75 12.64
C ALA A 348 11.78 18.22 12.21
N MET A 349 11.78 18.48 10.89
CA MET A 349 11.93 19.83 10.33
C MET A 349 10.58 20.55 10.11
N VAL A 350 9.55 19.81 9.71
CA VAL A 350 8.22 20.34 9.33
C VAL A 350 7.09 19.45 9.89
N PRO A 351 6.95 19.34 11.23
CA PRO A 351 5.98 18.44 11.86
C PRO A 351 4.51 18.78 11.58
N MET A 352 4.22 20.05 11.24
CA MET A 352 2.90 20.56 10.84
C MET A 352 1.72 20.07 11.71
N PRO A 353 1.70 20.36 13.03
CA PRO A 353 0.61 19.92 13.89
C PRO A 353 -0.72 20.60 13.54
N ASP A 354 -1.82 19.87 13.69
CA ASP A 354 -3.18 20.41 13.77
C ASP A 354 -3.47 20.93 15.20
N GLY A 355 -4.69 21.40 15.44
CA GLY A 355 -5.12 21.91 16.75
C GLY A 355 -5.06 20.88 17.90
N ALA A 356 -4.92 19.60 17.58
CA ALA A 356 -4.76 18.50 18.54
C ALA A 356 -3.32 17.94 18.58
N GLY A 357 -2.38 18.53 17.83
CA GLY A 357 -1.01 18.06 17.71
C GLY A 357 -0.80 16.91 16.72
N ARG A 358 -1.79 16.54 15.90
CA ARG A 358 -1.64 15.52 14.85
C ARG A 358 -0.92 16.11 13.65
N THR A 359 0.01 15.37 13.04
CA THR A 359 0.71 15.88 11.86
C THR A 359 -0.22 15.96 10.64
N GLN A 360 -0.14 17.07 9.92
CA GLN A 360 -0.76 17.27 8.61
C GLN A 360 0.20 16.83 7.47
N ALA A 361 1.49 16.61 7.79
CA ALA A 361 2.55 16.39 6.82
C ALA A 361 2.33 15.13 5.98
N CYS A 362 1.68 14.09 6.54
CA CYS A 362 1.34 12.86 5.82
C CYS A 362 0.55 13.17 4.54
N GLN A 363 -0.50 13.99 4.63
CA GLN A 363 -1.32 14.39 3.47
C GLN A 363 -0.70 15.50 2.63
N SER A 364 0.48 16.00 3.00
CA SER A 364 1.20 16.99 2.19
C SER A 364 2.08 16.31 1.15
N CYS A 365 2.50 15.07 1.42
CA CYS A 365 3.33 14.26 0.52
C CYS A 365 2.55 13.10 -0.08
N HIS A 366 1.71 12.40 0.70
CA HIS A 366 0.90 11.34 0.14
C HIS A 366 -0.31 11.94 -0.59
N PRO A 367 -0.56 11.44 -1.82
CA PRO A 367 -1.47 11.97 -2.82
C PRO A 367 -2.65 12.83 -2.36
N THR A 368 -2.85 13.95 -3.07
CA THR A 368 -3.75 15.03 -2.65
C THR A 368 -4.80 15.41 -3.69
N HIS A 369 -4.64 14.93 -4.92
CA HIS A 369 -5.55 15.30 -6.00
C HIS A 369 -6.91 14.62 -5.78
N PHE A 370 -7.94 15.30 -6.27
CA PHE A 370 -9.33 14.89 -6.21
C PHE A 370 -9.71 14.29 -7.56
N GLN A 371 -10.64 13.33 -7.55
CA GLN A 371 -11.19 12.80 -8.80
C GLN A 371 -11.86 13.90 -9.64
N ASN A 372 -12.47 14.89 -8.99
CA ASN A 372 -13.01 16.08 -9.66
C ASN A 372 -11.89 17.08 -10.01
N PRO A 373 -11.57 17.31 -11.30
CA PRO A 373 -10.53 18.24 -11.75
C PRO A 373 -10.68 19.66 -11.21
N SER A 374 -11.91 20.14 -11.04
CA SER A 374 -12.15 21.53 -10.60
C SER A 374 -11.72 21.78 -9.15
N MET A 375 -11.49 20.72 -8.38
CA MET A 375 -10.97 20.79 -7.02
C MET A 375 -9.44 20.68 -6.94
N ASN A 376 -8.77 20.51 -8.07
CA ASN A 376 -7.32 20.45 -8.14
C ASN A 376 -6.72 21.83 -8.40
N ASP A 377 -7.05 22.78 -7.51
CA ASP A 377 -6.42 24.09 -7.43
C ASP A 377 -6.43 24.64 -5.99
N ASP A 378 -5.88 25.84 -5.81
CA ASP A 378 -5.70 26.48 -4.51
C ASP A 378 -7.01 26.85 -3.80
N THR A 379 -8.11 26.94 -4.54
CA THR A 379 -9.43 27.30 -3.98
C THR A 379 -10.05 26.15 -3.21
N ASN A 380 -9.53 24.93 -3.37
CA ASN A 380 -10.04 23.76 -2.69
C ASN A 380 -9.90 23.93 -1.16
N PRO A 381 -11.02 24.06 -0.41
CA PRO A 381 -10.99 24.31 1.03
C PRO A 381 -10.54 23.09 1.84
N TYR A 382 -10.32 21.96 1.17
CA TYR A 382 -10.05 20.68 1.77
C TYR A 382 -8.60 20.25 1.73
N ARG A 383 -7.74 20.95 0.96
CA ARG A 383 -6.29 20.74 1.00
C ARG A 383 -5.76 20.96 2.41
N VAL A 384 -4.77 20.16 2.81
CA VAL A 384 -4.13 20.26 4.13
C VAL A 384 -3.03 21.30 4.19
N THR A 385 -2.44 21.61 3.03
CA THR A 385 -1.47 22.68 2.86
C THR A 385 -1.98 23.71 1.88
N ASP A 386 -1.50 24.95 2.01
CA ASP A 386 -1.51 25.87 0.89
C ASP A 386 -0.43 25.53 -0.15
N ARG A 387 -0.32 26.36 -1.19
CA ARG A 387 0.62 26.18 -2.29
C ARG A 387 2.10 26.36 -1.92
N TYR A 388 2.40 26.77 -0.69
CA TYR A 388 3.75 27.04 -0.17
C TYR A 388 4.10 26.16 1.04
N GLY A 389 3.23 25.19 1.38
CA GLY A 389 3.50 24.21 2.44
C GLY A 389 3.07 24.66 3.84
N GLU A 390 2.20 25.65 3.97
CA GLU A 390 1.63 26.03 5.27
C GLU A 390 0.40 25.16 5.63
N GLY A 391 0.39 24.64 6.86
CA GLY A 391 -0.69 23.77 7.34
C GLY A 391 -2.00 24.53 7.61
N ARG A 392 -3.09 24.14 6.94
CA ARG A 392 -4.39 24.83 7.00
C ARG A 392 -5.23 24.51 8.26
N PHE A 393 -4.91 23.42 8.97
CA PHE A 393 -5.65 22.98 10.17
C PHE A 393 -4.88 23.21 11.48
N ASN A 394 -3.91 24.13 11.51
CA ASN A 394 -3.10 24.42 12.71
C ASN A 394 -3.92 24.76 13.97
N LYS A 395 -5.14 25.29 13.81
CA LYS A 395 -6.09 25.61 14.88
C LYS A 395 -7.33 24.71 14.88
N GLY A 396 -7.40 23.75 13.97
CA GLY A 396 -8.58 22.91 13.75
C GLY A 396 -8.25 21.41 13.81
N ASP A 397 -9.25 20.58 13.52
CA ASP A 397 -9.10 19.13 13.47
C ASP A 397 -8.85 18.69 12.02
N ILE A 398 -7.68 18.12 11.74
CA ILE A 398 -7.30 17.67 10.39
C ILE A 398 -8.26 16.60 9.84
N ARG A 399 -8.94 15.84 10.69
CA ARG A 399 -9.93 14.83 10.28
C ARG A 399 -11.20 15.46 9.69
N LYS A 400 -11.38 16.78 9.86
CA LYS A 400 -12.42 17.56 9.19
C LYS A 400 -12.01 18.02 7.78
N SER A 401 -10.74 17.91 7.38
CA SER A 401 -10.31 18.15 6.00
C SER A 401 -11.18 17.35 5.03
N GLY A 402 -11.45 17.89 3.83
CA GLY A 402 -12.30 17.21 2.84
C GLY A 402 -11.61 16.09 2.10
N GLY A 403 -10.38 15.79 2.48
CA GLY A 403 -9.71 14.54 2.22
C GLY A 403 -8.43 14.69 1.40
N GLY A 404 -7.85 13.53 1.16
CA GLY A 404 -6.68 13.23 0.33
C GLY A 404 -6.78 11.74 -0.01
N CYS A 405 -5.81 11.15 -0.70
CA CYS A 405 -5.96 9.79 -1.24
C CYS A 405 -6.31 8.72 -0.19
N TYR A 406 -5.98 8.92 1.09
CA TYR A 406 -6.30 7.98 2.16
C TYR A 406 -7.29 8.50 3.22
N VAL A 407 -7.40 9.82 3.40
CA VAL A 407 -8.31 10.40 4.40
C VAL A 407 -9.68 10.66 3.78
N ARG A 408 -10.72 10.10 4.41
CA ARG A 408 -12.10 9.95 3.94
C ARG A 408 -12.33 8.90 2.86
N ARG A 409 -11.28 8.27 2.33
CA ARG A 409 -11.38 7.06 1.50
C ARG A 409 -11.48 5.79 2.36
N ASP A 410 -11.02 5.87 3.60
CA ASP A 410 -10.98 4.75 4.52
C ASP A 410 -12.05 4.83 5.62
N ALA A 411 -12.66 3.67 5.95
CA ALA A 411 -13.65 3.45 7.00
C ALA A 411 -13.32 4.14 8.31
N HIS A 412 -12.05 4.00 8.71
CA HIS A 412 -11.57 4.46 10.00
C HIS A 412 -11.46 5.97 10.01
N SER A 413 -11.14 6.59 8.89
CA SER A 413 -11.11 8.04 8.72
C SER A 413 -12.48 8.65 8.34
N ASN A 414 -13.51 7.83 8.10
CA ASN A 414 -14.81 8.28 7.65
C ASN A 414 -15.77 8.57 8.83
N PRO A 415 -16.14 9.85 9.08
CA PRO A 415 -17.09 10.19 10.14
C PRO A 415 -18.52 9.67 9.90
N ALA A 416 -18.85 9.23 8.69
CA ALA A 416 -20.14 8.64 8.33
C ALA A 416 -20.18 7.11 8.53
N ALA A 417 -19.05 6.46 8.81
CA ALA A 417 -19.02 5.03 9.10
C ALA A 417 -19.86 4.72 10.36
N LYS A 418 -20.68 3.67 10.27
CA LYS A 418 -21.59 3.25 11.34
C LYS A 418 -21.25 1.82 11.79
N PRO A 419 -21.48 1.49 13.08
CA PRO A 419 -21.36 0.11 13.57
C PRO A 419 -22.19 -0.88 12.75
N PRO A 420 -21.84 -2.17 12.77
CA PRO A 420 -20.90 -2.80 13.70
C PRO A 420 -19.42 -2.57 13.34
N PHE A 421 -18.60 -2.37 14.37
CA PHE A 421 -17.14 -2.21 14.23
C PHE A 421 -16.35 -3.44 14.71
N PHE A 422 -16.96 -4.37 15.45
CA PHE A 422 -16.31 -5.59 15.94
C PHE A 422 -14.97 -5.33 16.66
N LEU A 423 -14.99 -4.48 17.68
CA LEU A 423 -13.79 -3.98 18.35
C LEU A 423 -13.37 -4.84 19.55
N ASN A 424 -12.06 -5.02 19.68
CA ASN A 424 -11.43 -5.50 20.91
C ASN A 424 -11.29 -4.36 21.94
N ASN A 425 -10.64 -4.61 23.07
CA ASN A 425 -10.51 -3.60 24.13
C ASN A 425 -9.63 -2.39 23.75
N TYR A 426 -8.65 -2.56 22.87
CA TYR A 426 -7.86 -1.44 22.34
C TYR A 426 -8.65 -0.65 21.29
N GLY A 427 -9.36 -1.33 20.39
CA GLY A 427 -10.26 -0.67 19.43
C GLY A 427 -11.34 0.17 20.13
N LYS A 428 -11.96 -0.36 21.19
CA LYS A 428 -12.88 0.39 22.06
C LYS A 428 -12.23 1.62 22.69
N TRP A 429 -10.96 1.52 23.06
CA TRP A 429 -10.20 2.67 23.56
C TRP A 429 -10.01 3.72 22.47
N GLN A 430 -9.62 3.33 21.26
CA GLN A 430 -9.46 4.24 20.11
C GLN A 430 -10.77 4.93 19.74
N LEU A 431 -11.88 4.19 19.69
CA LEU A 431 -13.20 4.75 19.44
C LEU A 431 -13.54 5.86 20.45
N ASN A 432 -13.38 5.58 21.74
CA ASN A 432 -13.83 6.48 22.81
C ASN A 432 -12.87 7.66 23.06
N ASN A 433 -11.56 7.46 22.86
CA ASN A 433 -10.55 8.45 23.22
C ASN A 433 -9.99 9.21 22.02
N VAL A 434 -10.22 8.74 20.80
CA VAL A 434 -9.75 9.39 19.57
C VAL A 434 -10.93 9.73 18.66
N SER A 435 -11.63 8.72 18.15
CA SER A 435 -12.68 8.93 17.14
C SER A 435 -13.86 9.75 17.65
N MET A 436 -14.18 9.66 18.94
CA MET A 436 -15.27 10.41 19.59
C MET A 436 -14.79 11.66 20.33
N LYS A 437 -13.58 12.14 20.03
CA LYS A 437 -13.01 13.37 20.60
C LYS A 437 -12.71 14.42 19.54
N ASP A 438 -12.92 15.68 19.88
CA ASP A 438 -12.49 16.82 19.07
C ASP A 438 -11.01 17.18 19.29
N GLU A 439 -10.55 18.25 18.65
CA GLU A 439 -9.20 18.77 18.76
C GLU A 439 -8.81 19.24 20.17
N HIS A 440 -9.78 19.46 21.05
CA HIS A 440 -9.60 19.89 22.43
C HIS A 440 -9.85 18.76 23.46
N GLY A 441 -9.98 17.51 22.98
CA GLY A 441 -10.24 16.35 23.83
C GLY A 441 -11.67 16.27 24.38
N LYS A 442 -12.60 17.10 23.90
CA LYS A 442 -14.01 17.07 24.31
C LYS A 442 -14.76 16.01 23.52
N SER A 443 -15.71 15.36 24.18
CA SER A 443 -16.57 14.37 23.54
C SER A 443 -17.46 15.02 22.48
N VAL A 444 -17.58 14.38 21.32
CA VAL A 444 -18.43 14.84 20.21
C VAL A 444 -19.62 13.93 20.00
N LYS A 445 -20.72 14.48 19.46
CA LYS A 445 -21.92 13.71 19.11
C LYS A 445 -21.77 12.88 17.82
N LYS A 446 -20.93 13.36 16.91
CA LYS A 446 -20.63 12.70 15.63
C LYS A 446 -19.17 12.30 15.61
N MET A 447 -18.90 11.06 15.20
CA MET A 447 -17.56 10.51 15.09
C MET A 447 -16.69 11.40 14.17
N ARG A 448 -15.43 11.61 14.55
CA ARG A 448 -14.39 12.25 13.72
C ARG A 448 -13.59 11.23 12.92
N GLY A 449 -13.53 10.00 13.39
CA GLY A 449 -12.69 8.94 12.85
C GLY A 449 -11.26 8.98 13.41
N LEU A 450 -10.45 8.05 12.92
CA LEU A 450 -9.03 7.90 13.17
C LEU A 450 -8.22 8.65 12.10
N TYR A 451 -6.95 8.87 12.40
CA TYR A 451 -5.95 9.39 11.48
C TYR A 451 -4.86 8.35 11.24
N CYS A 452 -3.98 8.57 10.24
CA CYS A 452 -2.90 7.65 9.86
C CYS A 452 -2.09 7.20 11.08
N THR A 453 -1.75 8.14 11.96
CA THR A 453 -0.94 7.91 13.16
C THR A 453 -1.63 7.10 14.24
N ASN A 454 -2.94 6.83 14.14
CA ASN A 454 -3.67 5.96 15.06
C ASN A 454 -3.61 4.47 14.62
N CYS A 455 -3.20 4.20 13.39
CA CYS A 455 -2.87 2.85 12.91
C CYS A 455 -1.37 2.60 13.04
N HIS A 456 -0.56 3.55 12.57
CA HIS A 456 0.89 3.52 12.63
C HIS A 456 1.40 3.98 14.01
N THR A 457 1.29 3.09 15.02
CA THR A 457 1.60 3.40 16.42
C THR A 457 2.67 2.49 17.02
N LYS A 458 3.40 2.98 18.02
CA LYS A 458 4.29 2.12 18.85
C LYS A 458 3.50 1.07 19.64
N VAL A 459 2.18 1.23 19.84
CA VAL A 459 1.32 0.20 20.42
C VAL A 459 1.24 -1.02 19.51
N ALA A 460 0.91 -0.83 18.22
CA ALA A 460 0.86 -1.90 17.23
C ALA A 460 2.20 -2.68 17.17
N GLN A 461 3.31 -1.96 17.12
CA GLN A 461 4.66 -2.56 17.13
C GLN A 461 4.94 -3.42 18.36
N LYS A 462 4.54 -2.95 19.54
CA LYS A 462 4.72 -3.69 20.80
C LYS A 462 3.81 -4.91 20.87
N MET A 463 2.55 -4.78 20.45
CA MET A 463 1.64 -5.92 20.37
C MET A 463 2.18 -6.97 19.40
N TYR A 464 2.66 -6.56 18.22
CA TYR A 464 3.31 -7.44 17.25
C TYR A 464 4.52 -8.15 17.85
N ALA A 465 5.44 -7.43 18.51
CA ALA A 465 6.63 -8.01 19.13
C ALA A 465 6.29 -9.07 20.20
N LEU A 466 5.17 -8.88 20.91
CA LEU A 466 4.69 -9.81 21.94
C LEU A 466 4.06 -11.08 21.39
N ASP A 467 3.63 -11.09 20.13
CA ASP A 467 2.91 -12.22 19.55
C ASP A 467 3.79 -13.46 19.36
N ASN A 468 3.20 -14.62 19.64
CA ASN A 468 3.61 -15.93 19.16
C ASN A 468 2.32 -16.74 19.04
N ILE A 469 1.51 -16.37 18.04
CA ILE A 469 0.14 -16.87 17.86
C ILE A 469 0.16 -18.22 17.15
N THR A 470 -0.51 -19.21 17.73
CA THR A 470 -0.62 -20.53 17.08
C THR A 470 -1.89 -20.65 16.27
N HIS A 471 -2.92 -19.83 16.55
CA HIS A 471 -4.16 -19.73 15.76
C HIS A 471 -4.73 -18.31 15.81
N ASP A 472 -4.77 -17.64 14.66
CA ASP A 472 -5.26 -16.25 14.48
C ASP A 472 -6.73 -15.98 14.90
N SER A 473 -7.72 -16.61 14.26
CA SER A 473 -9.17 -16.40 14.56
C SER A 473 -9.60 -16.83 15.94
N LYS A 474 -8.81 -17.69 16.58
CA LYS A 474 -9.07 -18.16 17.93
C LYS A 474 -8.22 -17.43 18.97
N GLN A 475 -7.28 -16.59 18.53
CA GLN A 475 -6.32 -15.88 19.38
C GLN A 475 -5.59 -16.84 20.35
N LEU A 476 -5.20 -18.02 19.86
CA LEU A 476 -4.44 -19.00 20.65
C LEU A 476 -2.94 -18.73 20.52
N GLY A 477 -2.18 -19.17 21.53
CA GLY A 477 -0.76 -18.85 21.68
C GLY A 477 -0.56 -17.62 22.54
N LYS A 478 0.54 -16.90 22.32
CA LYS A 478 0.85 -15.66 23.04
C LYS A 478 0.37 -14.45 22.24
N THR A 479 -0.55 -13.69 22.82
CA THR A 479 -1.04 -12.40 22.28
C THR A 479 -1.66 -11.59 23.41
N VAL A 480 -1.59 -10.27 23.31
CA VAL A 480 -2.27 -9.33 24.23
C VAL A 480 -3.57 -8.75 23.66
N ARG A 481 -3.84 -8.95 22.37
CA ARG A 481 -4.99 -8.35 21.65
C ARG A 481 -6.35 -8.86 22.12
N ASN A 482 -6.38 -10.03 22.76
CA ASN A 482 -7.59 -10.62 23.37
C ASN A 482 -7.70 -10.36 24.88
N LYS A 483 -6.83 -9.52 25.47
CA LYS A 483 -6.78 -9.26 26.92
C LYS A 483 -7.54 -8.00 27.32
N SER A 484 -7.73 -7.80 28.62
CA SER A 484 -8.31 -6.55 29.14
C SER A 484 -7.39 -5.36 28.84
N LEU A 485 -7.96 -4.15 28.77
CA LEU A 485 -7.17 -2.93 28.56
C LEU A 485 -6.08 -2.76 29.64
N LYS A 486 -6.34 -3.15 30.89
CA LYS A 486 -5.35 -3.09 31.98
C LYS A 486 -4.14 -3.98 31.67
N GLU A 487 -4.37 -5.21 31.21
CA GLU A 487 -3.31 -6.14 30.83
C GLU A 487 -2.54 -5.66 29.60
N ILE A 488 -3.23 -5.08 28.60
CA ILE A 488 -2.59 -4.47 27.44
C ILE A 488 -1.65 -3.33 27.88
N ILE A 489 -2.12 -2.42 28.73
CA ILE A 489 -1.30 -1.31 29.25
C ILE A 489 -0.11 -1.83 30.06
N ALA A 490 -0.30 -2.88 30.86
CA ALA A 490 0.78 -3.52 31.60
C ALA A 490 1.87 -4.06 30.66
N ALA A 491 1.48 -4.76 29.59
CA ALA A 491 2.41 -5.38 28.66
C ALA A 491 3.09 -4.39 27.70
N VAL A 492 2.35 -3.37 27.24
CA VAL A 492 2.83 -2.42 26.22
C VAL A 492 3.58 -1.23 26.84
N ALA A 493 3.13 -0.75 28.00
CA ALA A 493 3.62 0.47 28.62
C ALA A 493 4.06 0.29 30.09
N GLY A 494 4.23 -0.95 30.57
CA GLY A 494 4.66 -1.21 31.95
C GLY A 494 3.64 -0.79 33.01
N GLY A 495 2.37 -0.65 32.65
CA GLY A 495 1.30 -0.19 33.54
C GLY A 495 1.06 1.32 33.51
N ASP A 496 1.92 2.09 32.84
CA ASP A 496 1.77 3.55 32.72
C ASP A 496 0.68 3.91 31.70
N ARG A 497 -0.45 4.39 32.21
CA ARG A 497 -1.60 4.82 31.40
C ARG A 497 -1.31 6.05 30.55
N LYS A 498 -0.49 6.99 31.04
CA LYS A 498 -0.16 8.22 30.30
C LYS A 498 0.75 7.90 29.13
N LYS A 499 1.79 7.09 29.38
CA LYS A 499 2.67 6.58 28.34
C LYS A 499 1.91 5.78 27.29
N PHE A 500 1.01 4.89 27.71
CA PHE A 500 0.14 4.16 26.78
C PHE A 500 -0.70 5.10 25.91
N ALA A 501 -1.36 6.10 26.50
CA ALA A 501 -2.18 7.04 25.75
C ALA A 501 -1.36 7.84 24.72
N ALA A 502 -0.14 8.27 25.09
CA ALA A 502 0.76 8.96 24.18
C ALA A 502 1.22 8.07 23.01
N MET A 503 1.45 6.78 23.25
CA MET A 503 1.78 5.82 22.19
C MET A 503 0.57 5.49 21.30
N ALA A 504 -0.65 5.51 21.84
CA ALA A 504 -1.88 5.10 21.16
C ALA A 504 -2.54 6.22 20.33
N ASP A 505 -2.39 7.48 20.74
CA ASP A 505 -2.78 8.67 19.97
C ASP A 505 -1.57 9.63 19.80
N PRO A 506 -0.53 9.19 19.06
CA PRO A 506 0.73 9.91 19.00
C PRO A 506 0.61 11.24 18.28
N LYS A 507 1.30 12.25 18.83
CA LYS A 507 1.31 13.65 18.39
C LYS A 507 2.72 14.07 17.98
N THR A 508 2.82 15.12 17.16
CA THR A 508 4.10 15.77 16.84
C THR A 508 4.47 16.88 17.81
N THR A 509 3.50 17.40 18.58
CA THR A 509 3.75 18.35 19.67
C THR A 509 4.32 17.63 20.91
N GLY A 510 5.15 18.33 21.68
CA GLY A 510 5.79 17.77 22.87
C GLY A 510 6.91 16.80 22.49
N GLU A 511 6.85 15.58 23.01
CA GLU A 511 7.85 14.52 22.80
C GLU A 511 7.92 13.97 21.36
N ASN A 512 7.03 14.41 20.47
CA ASN A 512 6.95 14.00 19.07
C ASN A 512 6.95 12.46 18.90
N GLU A 513 5.98 11.79 19.52
CA GLU A 513 5.86 10.33 19.46
C GLU A 513 5.70 9.79 18.02
N VAL A 514 5.23 10.63 17.09
CA VAL A 514 5.19 10.28 15.67
C VAL A 514 6.60 10.20 15.07
N LEU A 515 7.48 11.17 15.35
CA LEU A 515 8.90 11.09 14.95
C LEU A 515 9.57 9.88 15.58
N LYS A 516 9.32 9.62 16.88
CA LYS A 516 9.89 8.48 17.60
C LYS A 516 9.41 7.14 17.06
N TYR A 517 8.18 7.06 16.56
CA TYR A 517 7.73 5.89 15.81
C TYR A 517 8.73 5.63 14.69
N TYR A 518 8.91 6.56 13.75
CA TYR A 518 9.80 6.37 12.59
C TYR A 518 11.29 6.22 12.92
N THR A 519 11.80 6.91 13.95
CA THR A 519 13.25 7.02 14.20
C THR A 519 13.80 6.13 15.33
N GLU A 520 12.96 5.68 16.27
CA GLU A 520 13.38 4.85 17.41
C GLU A 520 12.89 3.39 17.29
N HIS A 521 12.57 2.93 16.09
CA HIS A 521 12.10 1.57 15.91
C HIS A 521 13.22 0.56 16.09
N ALA A 522 13.03 -0.36 17.04
CA ALA A 522 13.81 -1.58 17.11
C ALA A 522 13.25 -2.54 16.05
N SER A 523 13.94 -2.65 14.92
CA SER A 523 13.61 -3.59 13.84
C SER A 523 13.15 -4.95 14.38
N ALA A 524 12.01 -5.46 13.90
CA ALA A 524 11.52 -6.78 14.28
C ALA A 524 12.56 -7.87 13.96
N VAL A 525 12.63 -8.88 14.81
CA VAL A 525 13.47 -10.07 14.57
C VAL A 525 12.89 -10.82 13.39
N LEU A 526 13.66 -10.95 12.31
CA LEU A 526 13.27 -11.64 11.07
C LEU A 526 13.42 -13.16 11.22
N VAL A 527 14.61 -13.57 11.67
CA VAL A 527 15.06 -14.96 11.85
C VAL A 527 16.08 -15.03 12.99
N LYS A 528 16.43 -16.25 13.42
CA LYS A 528 17.50 -16.53 14.38
C LYS A 528 18.71 -17.12 13.67
N ASN A 529 19.92 -16.65 13.92
CA ASN A 529 21.14 -17.31 13.43
C ASN A 529 21.72 -18.21 14.52
N VAL A 530 21.75 -19.53 14.28
CA VAL A 530 22.35 -20.53 15.19
C VAL A 530 23.72 -21.01 14.70
N GLY A 531 24.18 -20.50 13.57
CA GLY A 531 25.47 -20.84 13.00
C GLY A 531 26.65 -20.36 13.87
N LYS A 532 27.82 -20.94 13.63
CA LYS A 532 29.08 -20.64 14.32
C LYS A 532 30.17 -20.31 13.29
N ASP A 533 31.22 -19.64 13.75
CA ASP A 533 32.44 -19.40 12.97
C ASP A 533 32.20 -18.70 11.62
N GLY A 534 31.22 -17.80 11.57
CA GLY A 534 30.87 -17.01 10.39
C GLY A 534 29.92 -17.69 9.39
N ASN A 535 29.59 -18.98 9.58
CA ASN A 535 28.59 -19.66 8.76
C ASN A 535 27.17 -19.29 9.21
N LEU A 536 26.29 -18.97 8.25
CA LEU A 536 24.88 -18.67 8.53
C LEU A 536 24.07 -19.97 8.64
N ASP A 537 23.36 -20.16 9.76
CA ASP A 537 22.28 -21.15 9.88
C ASP A 537 21.03 -20.42 10.40
N LEU A 538 20.20 -19.97 9.45
CA LEU A 538 19.01 -19.18 9.74
C LEU A 538 17.83 -20.10 10.09
N LYS A 539 17.29 -19.92 11.29
CA LYS A 539 16.09 -20.58 11.82
C LYS A 539 14.94 -19.58 11.95
N PRO A 540 13.68 -20.03 12.08
CA PRO A 540 12.55 -19.14 12.36
C PRO A 540 12.81 -18.19 13.53
N TRP A 541 12.20 -17.00 13.51
CA TRP A 541 12.40 -15.94 14.52
C TRP A 541 12.14 -16.39 15.97
N ASN A 542 11.27 -17.39 16.16
CA ASN A 542 10.88 -17.92 17.46
C ASN A 542 11.71 -19.15 17.89
N HIS A 543 12.81 -19.46 17.20
CA HIS A 543 13.71 -20.53 17.59
C HIS A 543 14.34 -20.23 18.98
N PRO A 544 14.46 -21.23 19.89
CA PRO A 544 14.85 -21.00 21.28
C PRO A 544 16.32 -20.60 21.47
N ALA A 545 17.16 -20.84 20.47
CA ALA A 545 18.58 -20.54 20.48
C ALA A 545 18.98 -19.70 19.25
N GLY A 546 20.16 -19.09 19.32
CA GLY A 546 20.73 -18.25 18.24
C GLY A 546 20.57 -16.75 18.48
N GLY A 547 21.40 -15.98 17.79
CA GLY A 547 21.34 -14.52 17.80
C GLY A 547 20.19 -13.98 16.95
N ASP A 548 19.57 -12.90 17.39
CA ASP A 548 18.54 -12.21 16.62
C ASP A 548 19.12 -11.61 15.34
N VAL A 549 18.47 -11.91 14.21
CA VAL A 549 18.74 -11.25 12.94
C VAL A 549 17.56 -10.33 12.64
N PRO A 550 17.67 -9.02 12.90
CA PRO A 550 16.60 -8.07 12.66
C PRO A 550 16.46 -7.71 11.18
N TYR A 551 15.33 -7.11 10.80
CA TYR A 551 15.09 -6.58 9.44
C TYR A 551 16.22 -5.68 8.93
N LYS A 552 16.77 -4.79 9.78
CA LYS A 552 17.93 -3.93 9.46
C LYS A 552 19.14 -4.67 8.91
N ALA A 553 19.30 -5.95 9.24
CA ALA A 553 20.31 -6.77 8.61
C ALA A 553 19.97 -6.93 7.12
N ALA A 554 18.81 -7.51 6.79
CA ALA A 554 18.44 -7.80 5.41
C ALA A 554 18.38 -6.58 4.47
N SER A 555 17.96 -5.40 4.95
CA SER A 555 17.67 -4.22 4.11
C SER A 555 18.43 -2.95 4.47
N GLY A 556 19.41 -2.98 5.38
CA GLY A 556 20.22 -1.80 5.73
C GLY A 556 19.58 -0.78 6.69
N GLY A 557 18.25 -0.75 6.84
CA GLY A 557 17.51 0.18 7.72
C GLY A 557 16.31 -0.41 8.46
N ASN A 558 15.60 0.40 9.26
CA ASN A 558 14.43 -0.07 10.02
C ASN A 558 13.16 -0.02 9.15
N ASP A 559 12.35 -1.07 9.21
CA ASP A 559 11.28 -1.34 8.22
C ASP A 559 9.93 -0.64 8.54
N TRP A 560 9.18 -0.23 7.50
CA TRP A 560 7.96 0.63 7.59
C TRP A 560 6.89 0.55 6.47
N TRP A 561 6.96 -0.35 5.48
CA TRP A 561 5.90 -0.37 4.44
C TRP A 561 5.33 -1.75 4.14
N LEU A 562 6.19 -2.76 4.11
CA LEU A 562 5.81 -4.17 4.12
C LEU A 562 6.35 -4.88 5.37
N ALA A 563 6.73 -4.08 6.37
CA ALA A 563 7.30 -4.54 7.61
C ALA A 563 6.34 -5.41 8.38
N ALA A 564 6.92 -6.28 9.19
CA ALA A 564 6.13 -7.05 10.14
C ALA A 564 5.47 -6.17 11.22
N SER A 565 5.96 -4.95 11.41
CA SER A 565 5.41 -3.94 12.32
C SER A 565 4.32 -3.05 11.71
N GLU A 566 3.91 -3.29 10.47
CA GLU A 566 2.78 -2.59 9.85
C GLU A 566 1.48 -2.83 10.65
N PRO A 567 0.51 -1.90 10.59
CA PRO A 567 -0.74 -2.04 11.32
C PRO A 567 -1.50 -3.32 10.95
N HIS A 568 -2.07 -3.97 11.97
CA HIS A 568 -2.94 -5.14 11.78
C HIS A 568 -4.38 -4.81 12.15
N CYS A 569 -5.36 -5.34 11.42
CA CYS A 569 -6.76 -5.37 11.82
C CYS A 569 -6.89 -5.93 13.24
N ALA A 570 -6.11 -6.96 13.56
CA ALA A 570 -6.04 -7.55 14.90
C ALA A 570 -5.76 -6.56 16.04
N ASP A 571 -5.08 -5.43 15.76
CA ASP A 571 -4.76 -4.43 16.77
C ASP A 571 -6.04 -3.88 17.40
N CYS A 572 -7.04 -3.54 16.58
CA CYS A 572 -8.29 -2.91 17.02
C CYS A 572 -9.51 -3.84 16.99
N HIS A 573 -9.50 -4.88 16.16
CA HIS A 573 -10.65 -5.75 15.95
C HIS A 573 -10.58 -7.04 16.78
N VAL A 574 -11.76 -7.57 17.13
CA VAL A 574 -11.87 -8.85 17.82
C VAL A 574 -11.81 -9.99 16.80
N ALA A 575 -11.24 -11.13 17.19
CA ALA A 575 -11.34 -12.32 16.37
C ALA A 575 -12.80 -12.81 16.26
N PRO A 576 -13.25 -13.30 15.08
CA PRO A 576 -12.44 -13.65 13.91
C PRO A 576 -12.23 -12.52 12.87
N PHE A 577 -12.58 -11.27 13.17
CA PHE A 577 -12.44 -10.10 12.26
C PHE A 577 -11.01 -9.56 12.21
N VAL A 578 -10.05 -10.45 12.00
CA VAL A 578 -8.60 -10.17 12.03
C VAL A 578 -7.93 -10.86 10.86
N GLU A 579 -6.68 -10.51 10.55
CA GLU A 579 -5.87 -11.20 9.55
C GLU A 579 -5.79 -12.70 9.83
N GLN A 580 -5.74 -13.47 8.76
CA GLN A 580 -5.89 -14.91 8.79
C GLN A 580 -4.84 -15.57 7.90
N GLU A 581 -4.65 -16.88 8.07
CA GLU A 581 -3.53 -17.67 7.55
C GLU A 581 -2.30 -17.52 8.45
N THR A 582 -2.33 -18.26 9.57
CA THR A 582 -1.25 -18.32 10.56
C THR A 582 0.07 -18.69 9.88
N GLY A 583 1.12 -17.91 10.11
CA GLY A 583 2.38 -18.10 9.41
C GLY A 583 3.10 -16.83 8.99
N GLY A 584 2.46 -15.67 9.18
CA GLY A 584 3.03 -14.35 8.94
C GLY A 584 3.67 -14.20 7.57
N LYS A 585 2.86 -14.20 6.51
CA LYS A 585 3.40 -14.01 5.15
C LYS A 585 3.91 -12.57 5.00
N TYR A 586 5.23 -12.41 4.95
CA TYR A 586 5.91 -11.10 4.98
C TYR A 586 7.00 -11.01 3.92
N PHE A 587 7.18 -9.79 3.43
CA PHE A 587 8.29 -9.45 2.56
C PHE A 587 9.50 -9.06 3.43
N PRO A 588 10.69 -9.66 3.29
CA PRO A 588 11.08 -10.70 2.33
C PRO A 588 11.07 -12.13 2.87
N ILE A 589 10.82 -12.34 4.17
CA ILE A 589 10.82 -13.67 4.79
C ILE A 589 9.56 -13.84 5.66
N ASP A 590 8.86 -14.96 5.44
CA ASP A 590 7.70 -15.35 6.24
C ASP A 590 8.07 -15.58 7.73
N GLN A 591 7.17 -15.17 8.61
CA GLN A 591 7.35 -15.21 10.06
C GLN A 591 6.30 -16.13 10.70
N PRO A 592 6.63 -17.41 10.99
CA PRO A 592 5.66 -18.33 11.56
C PRO A 592 5.11 -17.81 12.88
N ASN A 593 3.86 -18.14 13.21
CA ASN A 593 3.20 -17.68 14.44
C ASN A 593 3.05 -16.15 14.59
N LYS A 594 3.00 -15.44 13.47
CA LYS A 594 2.61 -14.02 13.39
C LYS A 594 1.40 -13.86 12.47
N TYR A 595 0.69 -12.74 12.58
CA TYR A 595 -0.36 -12.38 11.61
C TYR A 595 0.25 -12.24 10.22
N SER A 596 -0.48 -12.57 9.17
CA SER A 596 -0.07 -12.26 7.79
C SER A 596 -0.36 -10.79 7.46
N LEU A 597 0.31 -10.22 6.46
CA LEU A 597 -0.12 -8.92 5.92
C LEU A 597 -1.54 -9.04 5.34
N PHE A 598 -2.30 -7.95 5.39
CA PHE A 598 -3.66 -7.87 4.83
C PHE A 598 -3.75 -8.39 3.40
N ARG A 599 -2.79 -8.03 2.53
CA ARG A 599 -2.72 -8.46 1.12
C ARG A 599 -2.61 -9.98 0.92
N TYR A 600 -2.15 -10.71 1.94
CA TYR A 600 -2.04 -12.17 1.90
C TYR A 600 -3.11 -12.87 2.74
N SER A 601 -3.93 -12.11 3.47
CA SER A 601 -4.92 -12.63 4.39
C SER A 601 -6.19 -13.07 3.67
N LYS A 602 -6.79 -14.17 4.15
CA LYS A 602 -8.01 -14.75 3.58
C LYS A 602 -8.96 -15.27 4.63
N ALA A 603 -10.26 -15.09 4.39
CA ALA A 603 -11.31 -15.63 5.22
C ALA A 603 -12.37 -16.29 4.33
N HIS A 604 -13.41 -16.86 4.93
CA HIS A 604 -14.49 -17.50 4.17
C HIS A 604 -13.97 -18.59 3.21
N GLY A 605 -13.02 -19.41 3.68
CA GLY A 605 -12.31 -20.37 2.84
C GLY A 605 -11.07 -19.77 2.21
N ASN A 606 -11.10 -19.56 0.89
CA ASN A 606 -9.98 -19.06 0.08
C ASN A 606 -10.22 -17.64 -0.46
N ILE A 607 -11.17 -16.88 0.11
CA ILE A 607 -11.50 -15.54 -0.34
C ILE A 607 -10.54 -14.54 0.31
N ALA A 608 -9.83 -13.78 -0.51
CA ALA A 608 -8.94 -12.73 -0.03
C ALA A 608 -9.74 -11.62 0.66
N CYS A 609 -9.20 -11.07 1.75
CA CYS A 609 -9.85 -9.97 2.46
C CYS A 609 -10.14 -8.78 1.51
N GLN A 610 -9.24 -8.52 0.57
CA GLN A 610 -9.38 -7.49 -0.48
C GLN A 610 -10.62 -7.70 -1.38
N THR A 611 -11.09 -8.93 -1.56
CA THR A 611 -12.31 -9.18 -2.34
C THR A 611 -13.56 -8.63 -1.65
N CYS A 612 -13.58 -8.63 -0.31
CA CYS A 612 -14.72 -8.15 0.46
C CYS A 612 -14.57 -6.71 0.94
N HIS A 613 -13.32 -6.25 1.11
CA HIS A 613 -12.98 -5.00 1.77
C HIS A 613 -12.13 -4.05 0.91
N GLU A 614 -11.83 -4.39 -0.34
CA GLU A 614 -11.02 -3.59 -1.28
C GLU A 614 -9.55 -3.45 -0.84
N SER A 615 -9.13 -2.31 -0.28
CA SER A 615 -7.75 -2.05 0.17
C SER A 615 -7.73 -1.68 1.65
N ALA A 616 -6.63 -1.96 2.38
CA ALA A 616 -6.49 -1.57 3.79
C ALA A 616 -6.63 -0.04 4.04
N HIS A 617 -6.33 0.78 3.02
CA HIS A 617 -6.52 2.23 3.06
C HIS A 617 -7.66 2.72 2.15
N GLY A 618 -8.52 1.79 1.74
CA GLY A 618 -9.75 2.02 1.00
C GLY A 618 -10.86 1.12 1.52
N LEU A 619 -10.81 0.73 2.80
CA LEU A 619 -11.86 -0.06 3.41
C LEU A 619 -13.13 0.81 3.39
N TYR A 620 -14.21 0.34 2.75
CA TYR A 620 -15.61 0.75 2.94
C TYR A 620 -15.90 1.75 4.11
N SER A 621 -16.83 2.70 4.09
CA SER A 621 -17.39 3.46 2.97
C SER A 621 -16.46 4.64 2.83
N THR A 622 -16.17 5.06 1.60
CA THR A 622 -15.69 6.43 1.44
C THR A 622 -16.78 7.37 1.92
N ARG A 623 -16.38 8.51 2.48
CA ARG A 623 -17.35 9.55 2.76
C ARG A 623 -17.89 10.05 1.41
N TRP A 624 -19.17 9.84 1.17
CA TRP A 624 -19.86 10.37 0.00
C TRP A 624 -20.44 11.75 0.32
N ASP A 625 -19.83 12.80 -0.23
CA ASP A 625 -20.28 14.19 -0.11
C ASP A 625 -20.93 14.71 -1.42
N GLY A 626 -21.24 13.79 -2.36
CA GLY A 626 -21.72 14.09 -3.71
C GLY A 626 -20.61 13.98 -4.78
N GLU A 627 -21.00 13.86 -6.05
CA GLU A 627 -20.08 13.66 -7.18
C GLU A 627 -19.00 14.75 -7.27
N GLU A 628 -19.38 16.00 -7.02
CA GLU A 628 -18.47 17.13 -7.17
C GLU A 628 -17.56 17.38 -5.95
N ARG A 629 -17.82 16.75 -4.80
CA ARG A 629 -17.14 17.06 -3.52
C ARG A 629 -16.43 15.89 -2.88
N SER A 630 -16.58 14.69 -3.43
CA SER A 630 -15.93 13.49 -2.92
C SER A 630 -14.57 13.32 -3.57
N VAL A 631 -13.52 13.12 -2.75
CA VAL A 631 -12.15 12.88 -3.25
C VAL A 631 -12.11 11.70 -4.21
N ASP A 632 -12.77 10.61 -3.81
CA ASP A 632 -12.81 9.35 -4.54
C ASP A 632 -14.25 8.89 -4.69
N VAL A 633 -14.87 9.28 -5.80
CA VAL A 633 -16.20 8.82 -6.20
C VAL A 633 -16.18 7.37 -6.69
N THR A 634 -15.02 6.91 -7.16
CA THR A 634 -14.87 5.63 -7.86
C THR A 634 -14.99 4.45 -6.89
N THR A 635 -14.41 4.57 -5.70
CA THR A 635 -14.53 3.56 -4.64
C THR A 635 -15.97 3.45 -4.11
N HIS A 636 -16.72 4.57 -4.05
CA HIS A 636 -18.15 4.50 -3.71
C HIS A 636 -18.95 3.74 -4.77
N GLN A 637 -18.73 4.03 -6.05
CA GLN A 637 -19.35 3.31 -7.16
C GLN A 637 -18.93 1.83 -7.18
N GLN A 638 -17.66 1.56 -6.86
CA GLN A 638 -17.13 0.20 -6.75
C GLN A 638 -17.90 -0.59 -5.68
N ALA A 639 -18.05 -0.04 -4.48
CA ALA A 639 -18.74 -0.71 -3.38
C ALA A 639 -20.22 -0.99 -3.69
N LEU A 640 -20.91 -0.05 -4.37
CA LEU A 640 -22.31 -0.24 -4.78
C LEU A 640 -22.48 -1.38 -5.78
N GLN A 641 -21.50 -1.62 -6.66
CA GLN A 641 -21.58 -2.69 -7.66
C GLN A 641 -21.62 -4.10 -7.01
N TYR A 642 -21.00 -4.25 -5.84
CA TYR A 642 -20.87 -5.53 -5.14
C TYR A 642 -21.91 -5.69 -4.01
N SER A 643 -22.78 -4.72 -3.79
CA SER A 643 -23.86 -4.77 -2.81
C SER A 643 -25.21 -4.55 -3.50
N PRO A 644 -25.69 -5.51 -4.31
CA PRO A 644 -26.87 -5.33 -5.16
C PRO A 644 -28.17 -5.15 -4.39
N ASP A 645 -28.18 -5.47 -3.08
CA ASP A 645 -29.31 -5.16 -2.19
C ASP A 645 -29.36 -3.69 -1.75
N GLY A 646 -28.36 -2.87 -2.13
CA GLY A 646 -28.29 -1.44 -1.86
C GLY A 646 -28.24 -1.08 -0.37
N LYS A 647 -28.09 -2.08 0.52
CA LYS A 647 -28.20 -1.89 1.98
C LYS A 647 -27.07 -1.02 2.53
N TYR A 648 -25.88 -1.19 1.96
CA TYR A 648 -24.67 -0.47 2.35
C TYR A 648 -23.86 -0.20 1.09
N ALA A 649 -23.30 1.00 0.96
CA ALA A 649 -22.11 1.18 0.15
C ALA A 649 -20.93 0.65 0.98
N GLY A 650 -20.96 -0.69 1.20
CA GLY A 650 -20.49 -1.57 2.29
C GLY A 650 -19.24 -2.42 2.01
N PRO A 651 -18.78 -3.26 2.95
CA PRO A 651 -18.14 -4.52 2.58
C PRO A 651 -19.16 -5.35 1.78
N VAL A 652 -18.68 -6.22 0.89
CA VAL A 652 -19.51 -7.06 0.03
C VAL A 652 -20.55 -7.85 0.84
N THR A 653 -21.83 -7.70 0.50
CA THR A 653 -22.93 -8.39 1.19
C THR A 653 -23.10 -9.82 0.70
N CYS A 654 -23.74 -10.69 1.50
CA CYS A 654 -23.93 -12.10 1.15
C CYS A 654 -24.62 -12.31 -0.20
N VAL A 655 -25.50 -11.39 -0.60
CA VAL A 655 -26.28 -11.49 -1.87
C VAL A 655 -25.42 -11.38 -3.12
N ALA A 656 -24.19 -10.84 -3.02
CA ALA A 656 -23.26 -10.80 -4.16
C ALA A 656 -22.93 -12.21 -4.68
N CYS A 657 -22.83 -13.17 -3.77
CA CYS A 657 -22.43 -14.55 -4.08
C CYS A 657 -23.54 -15.58 -3.83
N HIS A 658 -24.41 -15.34 -2.85
CA HIS A 658 -25.42 -16.30 -2.40
C HIS A 658 -26.84 -15.85 -2.78
N THR A 659 -27.72 -16.82 -3.03
CA THR A 659 -29.16 -16.55 -2.85
C THR A 659 -29.45 -16.38 -1.36
N VAL A 660 -30.10 -15.29 -0.97
CA VAL A 660 -30.36 -14.93 0.44
C VAL A 660 -31.86 -14.88 0.76
N ASN A 661 -32.21 -14.99 2.05
CA ASN A 661 -33.55 -14.74 2.56
C ASN A 661 -33.84 -13.24 2.77
N ASP A 662 -35.01 -12.92 3.32
CA ASP A 662 -35.45 -11.55 3.62
C ASP A 662 -34.54 -10.82 4.64
N LYS A 663 -33.78 -11.58 5.45
CA LYS A 663 -32.78 -11.04 6.39
C LYS A 663 -31.41 -10.82 5.75
N GLY A 664 -31.21 -11.21 4.49
CA GLY A 664 -29.92 -11.18 3.81
C GLY A 664 -29.01 -12.35 4.18
N VAL A 665 -29.53 -13.39 4.86
CA VAL A 665 -28.78 -14.59 5.24
C VAL A 665 -28.82 -15.60 4.09
N PRO A 666 -27.70 -16.27 3.75
CA PRO A 666 -27.67 -17.31 2.72
C PRO A 666 -28.69 -18.43 2.95
N LEU A 667 -29.42 -18.84 1.90
CA LEU A 667 -30.42 -19.92 1.98
C LEU A 667 -29.84 -21.27 2.42
N GLN A 668 -28.52 -21.46 2.27
CA GLN A 668 -27.81 -22.65 2.75
C GLN A 668 -27.88 -22.79 4.28
N LEU A 669 -28.11 -21.71 5.01
CA LEU A 669 -28.24 -21.73 6.47
C LEU A 669 -29.68 -21.95 6.94
N LYS A 670 -30.62 -22.24 6.04
CA LYS A 670 -32.02 -22.50 6.38
C LYS A 670 -32.15 -23.68 7.35
N GLY A 671 -32.99 -23.55 8.37
CA GLY A 671 -33.17 -24.55 9.41
C GLY A 671 -32.09 -24.54 10.49
N THR A 672 -31.03 -23.76 10.33
CA THR A 672 -30.00 -23.58 11.36
C THR A 672 -30.35 -22.39 12.27
N PRO A 673 -29.76 -22.31 13.48
CA PRO A 673 -29.92 -21.12 14.33
C PRO A 673 -29.42 -19.81 13.70
N TYR A 674 -28.57 -19.88 12.66
CA TYR A 674 -28.06 -18.71 11.94
C TYR A 674 -29.07 -18.08 10.98
N GLU A 675 -30.11 -18.81 10.56
CA GLU A 675 -31.04 -18.40 9.48
C GLU A 675 -31.60 -16.98 9.65
N LYS A 676 -31.78 -16.55 10.90
CA LYS A 676 -32.44 -15.28 11.26
C LYS A 676 -31.48 -14.20 11.77
N ASP A 677 -30.17 -14.46 11.79
CA ASP A 677 -29.16 -13.54 12.31
C ASP A 677 -28.05 -13.30 11.27
N TYR A 678 -28.15 -12.16 10.57
CA TYR A 678 -27.19 -11.73 9.57
C TYR A 678 -25.78 -11.59 10.13
N TRP A 679 -25.62 -10.98 11.30
CA TRP A 679 -24.29 -10.67 11.83
C TRP A 679 -23.61 -11.88 12.45
N ALA A 680 -24.37 -12.80 13.05
CA ALA A 680 -23.84 -14.10 13.41
C ALA A 680 -23.36 -14.85 12.15
N SER A 681 -24.12 -14.79 11.05
CA SER A 681 -23.74 -15.41 9.77
C SER A 681 -22.48 -14.79 9.16
N VAL A 682 -22.32 -13.46 9.24
CA VAL A 682 -21.07 -12.77 8.87
C VAL A 682 -19.90 -13.26 9.74
N THR A 683 -20.12 -13.45 11.04
CA THR A 683 -19.09 -13.96 11.96
C THR A 683 -18.69 -15.40 11.60
N LEU A 684 -19.64 -16.25 11.20
CA LEU A 684 -19.37 -17.60 10.68
C LEU A 684 -18.46 -17.55 9.44
N ALA A 685 -18.75 -16.68 8.48
CA ALA A 685 -17.92 -16.52 7.29
C ALA A 685 -16.47 -16.12 7.64
N HIS A 686 -16.27 -15.28 8.65
CA HIS A 686 -14.94 -14.92 9.13
C HIS A 686 -14.23 -16.07 9.86
N PHE A 687 -14.95 -17.04 10.43
CA PHE A 687 -14.35 -18.24 11.03
C PHE A 687 -13.87 -19.26 10.00
N MET A 688 -14.53 -19.35 8.85
CA MET A 688 -14.22 -20.36 7.84
C MET A 688 -12.79 -20.22 7.30
N ARG A 689 -12.10 -21.36 7.18
CA ARG A 689 -10.73 -21.51 6.69
C ARG A 689 -10.65 -22.29 5.39
N ALA A 690 -9.50 -22.22 4.72
CA ALA A 690 -9.20 -23.10 3.60
C ALA A 690 -9.45 -24.57 3.98
N GLY A 691 -10.31 -25.24 3.22
CA GLY A 691 -10.80 -26.59 3.50
C GLY A 691 -12.24 -26.62 4.04
N ASP A 692 -12.66 -25.61 4.81
CA ASP A 692 -14.00 -25.56 5.41
C ASP A 692 -15.12 -25.46 4.37
N GLN A 693 -14.83 -24.96 3.16
CA GLN A 693 -15.78 -24.94 2.04
C GLN A 693 -16.21 -26.34 1.56
N LYS A 694 -15.53 -27.41 2.02
CA LYS A 694 -15.88 -28.80 1.68
C LYS A 694 -16.84 -29.44 2.70
N LEU A 695 -17.02 -28.81 3.86
CA LEU A 695 -17.88 -29.33 4.92
C LEU A 695 -19.36 -29.17 4.54
N SER A 696 -20.21 -30.08 5.05
CA SER A 696 -21.65 -29.87 5.04
C SER A 696 -22.02 -28.68 5.92
N VAL A 697 -23.24 -28.15 5.77
CA VAL A 697 -23.72 -27.04 6.61
C VAL A 697 -23.83 -27.48 8.08
N GLU A 698 -24.27 -28.72 8.31
CA GLU A 698 -24.35 -29.32 9.65
C GLU A 698 -22.97 -29.38 10.32
N GLU A 699 -21.97 -29.94 9.62
CA GLU A 699 -20.59 -30.02 10.11
C GLU A 699 -19.99 -28.63 10.37
N LEU A 700 -20.29 -27.66 9.50
CA LEU A 700 -19.79 -26.30 9.63
C LEU A 700 -20.38 -25.59 10.87
N VAL A 701 -21.70 -25.74 11.11
CA VAL A 701 -22.39 -25.14 12.27
C VAL A 701 -22.01 -25.86 13.56
N GLU A 702 -21.68 -27.15 13.53
CA GLU A 702 -21.11 -27.86 14.67
C GLU A 702 -19.70 -27.34 15.00
N LYS A 703 -18.85 -27.20 13.97
CA LYS A 703 -17.48 -26.66 14.12
C LYS A 703 -17.47 -25.22 14.62
N TYR A 704 -18.42 -24.41 14.17
CA TYR A 704 -18.58 -23.01 14.56
C TYR A 704 -20.01 -22.75 15.07
N PRO A 705 -20.27 -22.99 16.37
CA PRO A 705 -21.62 -22.88 16.92
C PRO A 705 -22.18 -21.45 16.90
N TYR A 706 -23.48 -21.33 16.60
CA TYR A 706 -24.22 -20.07 16.58
C TYR A 706 -24.03 -19.21 17.83
N LYS A 707 -24.11 -19.84 19.02
CA LYS A 707 -23.97 -19.12 20.30
C LYS A 707 -22.67 -18.32 20.36
N LYS A 708 -21.55 -18.93 19.94
CA LYS A 708 -20.23 -18.27 19.92
C LYS A 708 -20.24 -17.06 18.98
N SER A 709 -20.81 -17.22 17.78
CA SER A 709 -20.90 -16.12 16.81
C SER A 709 -21.77 -14.97 17.34
N SER A 710 -22.96 -15.29 17.84
CA SER A 710 -23.89 -14.30 18.40
C SER A 710 -23.29 -13.55 19.60
N ASP A 711 -22.55 -14.25 20.46
CA ASP A 711 -21.90 -13.63 21.62
C ASP A 711 -20.79 -12.65 21.21
N ILE A 712 -20.01 -12.97 20.15
CA ILE A 712 -19.02 -12.05 19.58
C ILE A 712 -19.72 -10.79 19.06
N VAL A 713 -20.81 -10.95 18.29
CA VAL A 713 -21.59 -9.83 17.78
C VAL A 713 -22.04 -8.91 18.92
N LYS A 714 -22.65 -9.46 19.97
CA LYS A 714 -23.16 -8.69 21.12
C LYS A 714 -22.07 -7.94 21.87
N THR A 715 -20.91 -8.58 22.08
CA THR A 715 -19.87 -8.06 22.95
C THR A 715 -18.89 -7.11 22.25
N SER A 716 -18.84 -7.13 20.93
CA SER A 716 -17.87 -6.35 20.13
C SER A 716 -18.50 -5.36 19.16
N TRP A 717 -19.83 -5.25 19.12
CA TRP A 717 -20.57 -4.38 18.19
C TRP A 717 -20.02 -2.94 18.07
N LYS A 718 -19.62 -2.38 19.21
CA LYS A 718 -18.85 -1.14 19.41
C LYS A 718 -17.81 -1.43 20.48
#